data_AF-A0A369LTR9-F1
#
_entry.id   AF-A0A369LTR9-F1
#
_cell.length_a   1.000
_cell.length_b   1.000
_cell.length_c   1.000
_cell.angle_alpha   90.00
_cell.angle_beta   90.00
_cell.angle_gamma   90.00
#
_symmetry.space_group_name_H-M   'P 1'
#
loop_
_entity.id
_entity.type
_entity.pdbx_description
1 polymer ?
#
loop_
_entity_poly.entity_id
_entity_poly.type
_entity_poly.pdbx_seq_one_letter_code
_entity_poly.pdbx_strand_id
1 'polypeptide(L)'
;MNARPAYRARAAALFCAAAVVAIATTLCLAQTAFADDSPTAMTQERIDAANDAYNNKAAKLTFLSMSDTEFGGNASTADEAQALAYQANNYLYQRIAAWAAKKNFDVQAVMDNGDVVGANEAEYNAHVAGNSAKPAGWYRAIEQVFSENFGNDCYMLFSQGNHDIADLMGTTLDEKHKGDGKWFYPNQSTNNISNYHVVVNGYDFITLDYNGPTTFGYGGQRTGYQDFLKQTLADIKGRGDYDPKKPIFVQMHSGYQGTSLGGPFHANYDTAGADLQTILKDYPQALVGSAHTHFSVEPETSIYQKDFTFFENGSMNYIYQDVPSDFLGGGYFGGNQGTGEISEKTCNFISVLEDGSTVIRRFDVTHERWIGMPWVVDTTQGKAGFQYTDGKRSTTAPWWEDGAAATAANLTETSATLGFTQAVDDQLVNYYEIGITDSAGNPASFKANQVPDFGNNAPKSFTGSFKAYSRWYMTPQTMGFDLTGLKPATTYRVKVVAYDDFQNASAVPLEGTFRTAGTMEFPTLPEATLPEDIEDDLFFDMGFEGDLSDSVGGVTGTPTGNVGFADSYRADHGKAVRLGSGNGTYIDLGKPAQLDLGTDKNLTVNFWIKVNSHSGYSSILSNKNWANWWRSGINVAPQAGDTTKLEFTLGDGTGGSGGVYCTGDVDNYVGAWHMMSFTVDRESQTARTYFDGELKKEADIAGVGNMTSNLPLYLGIDASRQYGNIGFDMDDLQMWARPLAEDDVAALYASTDLSKVREALADGIAYAQELKARMDVDAQNGRVFDDTLTAALDAAVSEAQAATDATAQNAFSALKTAVENVENQPVRYQVKATAENGTATPEKDVVDAGDDAVFDLAPASGYQIDGMKVNVQTGQAYTVEGTKLVVEKIDGPVAVSVSFAEVTDNPGGDNPGGDNPGGDNPGGDTPRGDGGTGGKTPPRGTLTPLAATGDEVPWTLGALAGVVALAALVAFGSFAKQTGRMDAEACGEDGETAPIAFADDDEAIVPMKPVSTTWTIGKRHLF
;
A
#
# COMPACT_ATOMS: atom_id res chain seq x y z
N MET A 1 -32.20 60.52 9.16
CA MET A 1 -32.34 61.40 10.34
C MET A 1 -32.62 60.54 11.56
N ASN A 2 -31.94 60.82 12.69
CA ASN A 2 -32.29 60.58 14.11
C ASN A 2 -32.94 59.25 14.55
N ALA A 3 -32.72 58.69 15.75
CA ALA A 3 -31.66 58.76 16.76
C ALA A 3 -31.99 57.70 17.85
N ARG A 4 -30.99 57.12 18.55
CA ARG A 4 -31.19 56.48 19.88
C ARG A 4 -30.89 57.51 20.99
N PRO A 5 -31.57 57.49 22.14
CA PRO A 5 -31.03 56.86 23.38
C PRO A 5 -32.13 56.11 24.20
N ALA A 6 -31.93 55.14 25.11
CA ALA A 6 -30.90 54.75 26.10
C ALA A 6 -31.25 55.12 27.57
N TYR A 7 -30.66 54.38 28.53
CA TYR A 7 -30.76 54.42 30.04
C TYR A 7 -31.87 53.55 30.68
N ARG A 8 -31.59 52.52 31.52
CA ARG A 8 -30.92 52.40 32.86
C ARG A 8 -31.84 52.84 34.04
N ALA A 9 -31.92 52.20 35.22
CA ALA A 9 -31.30 50.99 35.76
C ALA A 9 -31.97 50.46 37.08
N ARG A 10 -31.76 49.16 37.39
CA ARG A 10 -31.54 48.44 38.69
C ARG A 10 -32.33 48.74 40.00
N ALA A 11 -32.53 47.63 40.74
CA ALA A 11 -32.69 47.48 42.21
C ALA A 11 -34.05 47.88 42.84
N ALA A 12 -34.58 47.21 43.89
CA ALA A 12 -34.25 45.91 44.50
C ALA A 12 -35.44 45.35 45.35
N ALA A 13 -35.62 44.02 45.26
CA ALA A 13 -35.70 43.04 46.36
C ALA A 13 -36.85 43.00 47.42
N LEU A 14 -37.29 41.76 47.69
CA LEU A 14 -37.93 41.20 48.91
C LEU A 14 -39.30 41.78 49.37
N PHE A 15 -40.40 41.08 49.02
CA PHE A 15 -41.03 40.05 49.89
C PHE A 15 -42.39 39.61 49.31
N CYS A 16 -42.49 38.37 48.84
CA CYS A 16 -43.76 37.62 48.71
C CYS A 16 -43.48 36.13 48.44
N ALA A 17 -42.96 35.43 49.45
CA ALA A 17 -43.11 33.98 49.51
C ALA A 17 -44.57 33.63 49.85
N ALA A 18 -45.02 32.43 49.46
CA ALA A 18 -46.39 31.91 49.63
C ALA A 18 -47.46 32.38 48.61
N ALA A 19 -47.16 32.30 47.30
CA ALA A 19 -48.19 32.30 46.24
C ALA A 19 -47.84 31.44 44.99
N VAL A 20 -46.88 30.50 45.07
CA VAL A 20 -46.44 29.67 43.93
C VAL A 20 -46.32 28.19 44.33
N VAL A 21 -47.40 27.63 44.90
CA VAL A 21 -47.47 26.20 45.32
C VAL A 21 -48.69 25.49 44.68
N ALA A 22 -49.21 26.02 43.57
CA ALA A 22 -50.39 25.48 42.89
C ALA A 22 -50.25 25.33 41.36
N ILE A 23 -49.05 25.52 40.79
CA ILE A 23 -48.74 25.26 39.37
C ILE A 23 -47.39 24.53 39.27
N ALA A 24 -47.21 23.47 40.07
CA ALA A 24 -45.95 22.71 40.16
C ALA A 24 -46.13 21.20 40.44
N THR A 25 -47.34 20.64 40.24
CA THR A 25 -47.65 19.24 40.57
C THR A 25 -48.41 18.49 39.46
N THR A 26 -48.09 18.77 38.20
CA THR A 26 -48.49 17.93 37.04
C THR A 26 -47.40 17.82 35.95
N LEU A 27 -46.15 18.16 36.28
CA LEU A 27 -44.97 17.94 35.44
C LEU A 27 -43.97 17.08 36.21
N CYS A 28 -44.29 15.78 36.31
CA CYS A 28 -43.40 14.78 36.88
C CYS A 28 -43.65 13.43 36.19
N LEU A 29 -43.28 13.33 34.91
CA LEU A 29 -42.88 12.11 34.18
C LEU A 29 -42.59 12.50 32.71
N ALA A 30 -41.51 13.25 32.53
CA ALA A 30 -40.85 13.46 31.23
C ALA A 30 -39.43 13.94 31.52
N GLN A 31 -38.58 13.04 32.04
CA GLN A 31 -37.15 13.20 31.82
C GLN A 31 -36.94 13.00 30.32
N THR A 32 -36.84 14.09 29.57
CA THR A 32 -36.18 14.06 28.28
C THR A 32 -34.75 13.61 28.55
N ALA A 33 -34.44 12.36 28.22
CA ALA A 33 -33.08 11.99 27.96
C ALA A 33 -32.56 12.99 26.92
N PHE A 34 -31.46 13.67 27.23
CA PHE A 34 -30.66 14.23 26.16
C PHE A 34 -30.19 13.01 25.38
N ALA A 35 -30.64 12.90 24.12
CA ALA A 35 -30.05 11.94 23.21
C ALA A 35 -28.56 12.27 23.15
N ASP A 36 -27.73 11.24 23.22
CA ASP A 36 -26.31 11.39 22.98
C ASP A 36 -26.17 11.71 21.48
N ASP A 37 -25.75 12.93 21.13
CA ASP A 37 -25.54 13.36 19.73
C ASP A 37 -24.27 12.69 19.12
N SER A 38 -23.64 11.76 19.85
CA SER A 38 -22.51 10.97 19.38
C SER A 38 -22.93 10.00 18.25
N PRO A 39 -22.16 9.89 17.15
CA PRO A 39 -22.39 8.89 16.12
C PRO A 39 -22.42 7.48 16.69
N THR A 40 -23.24 6.60 16.12
CA THR A 40 -23.44 5.22 16.61
C THR A 40 -23.11 4.23 15.50
N ALA A 41 -22.29 3.23 15.82
CA ALA A 41 -21.79 2.20 14.89
C ALA A 41 -22.92 1.37 14.26
N MET A 42 -22.90 1.11 12.95
CA MET A 42 -23.92 0.34 12.23
C MET A 42 -23.81 -1.18 12.48
N THR A 43 -24.17 -1.64 13.67
CA THR A 43 -24.23 -3.08 13.98
C THR A 43 -25.43 -3.76 13.28
N GLN A 44 -25.35 -5.09 13.10
CA GLN A 44 -26.45 -5.88 12.51
C GLN A 44 -27.73 -5.76 13.35
N GLU A 45 -27.66 -5.66 14.67
CA GLU A 45 -28.84 -5.47 15.53
C GLU A 45 -29.54 -4.13 15.26
N ARG A 46 -28.78 -3.06 14.95
CA ARG A 46 -29.34 -1.76 14.58
C ARG A 46 -29.95 -1.79 13.18
N ILE A 47 -29.27 -2.41 12.22
CA ILE A 47 -29.80 -2.68 10.87
C ILE A 47 -31.13 -3.44 10.96
N ASP A 48 -31.15 -4.54 11.71
CA ASP A 48 -32.33 -5.39 11.87
C ASP A 48 -33.47 -4.65 12.57
N ALA A 49 -33.19 -3.92 13.66
CA ALA A 49 -34.20 -3.14 14.38
C ALA A 49 -34.81 -2.02 13.51
N ALA A 50 -34.00 -1.33 12.71
CA ALA A 50 -34.47 -0.27 11.82
C ALA A 50 -35.35 -0.83 10.69
N ASN A 51 -34.93 -1.93 10.05
CA ASN A 51 -35.70 -2.56 8.98
C ASN A 51 -36.98 -3.26 9.50
N ASP A 52 -36.94 -3.86 10.69
CA ASP A 52 -38.07 -4.58 11.29
C ASP A 52 -39.14 -3.64 11.89
N ALA A 53 -38.80 -2.37 12.15
CA ALA A 53 -39.77 -1.33 12.52
C ALA A 53 -40.88 -1.14 11.46
N TYR A 54 -40.68 -1.64 10.23
CA TYR A 54 -41.63 -1.57 9.12
C TYR A 54 -42.49 -2.84 8.93
N ASN A 55 -42.17 -3.97 9.56
CA ASN A 55 -42.84 -5.28 9.36
C ASN A 55 -44.36 -5.29 9.66
N ASN A 56 -44.85 -4.33 10.44
CA ASN A 56 -46.26 -4.21 10.82
C ASN A 56 -46.84 -2.82 10.51
N LYS A 57 -46.21 -2.06 9.61
CA LYS A 57 -46.73 -0.78 9.15
C LYS A 57 -47.78 -1.02 8.06
N ALA A 58 -48.89 -0.29 8.15
CA ALA A 58 -49.91 -0.32 7.10
C ALA A 58 -49.33 0.24 5.79
N ALA A 59 -49.37 -0.57 4.74
CA ALA A 59 -48.90 -0.23 3.41
C ALA A 59 -50.03 -0.35 2.40
N LYS A 60 -50.02 0.54 1.40
CA LYS A 60 -50.95 0.54 0.26
C LYS A 60 -50.47 -0.35 -0.89
N LEU A 61 -49.17 -0.65 -0.91
CA LEU A 61 -48.50 -1.48 -1.90
C LEU A 61 -47.23 -2.05 -1.27
N THR A 62 -46.97 -3.33 -1.49
CA THR A 62 -45.74 -4.02 -1.07
C THR A 62 -45.24 -4.92 -2.20
N PHE A 63 -44.00 -4.73 -2.63
CA PHE A 63 -43.43 -5.45 -3.77
C PHE A 63 -41.94 -5.73 -3.61
N LEU A 64 -41.45 -6.76 -4.29
CA LEU A 64 -40.04 -7.06 -4.40
C LEU A 64 -39.47 -6.39 -5.65
N SER A 65 -38.19 -6.01 -5.61
CA SER A 65 -37.44 -5.67 -6.81
C SER A 65 -36.07 -6.35 -6.83
N MET A 66 -35.70 -6.84 -8.01
CA MET A 66 -34.48 -7.59 -8.30
C MET A 66 -34.11 -7.42 -9.77
N SER A 67 -32.96 -7.94 -10.16
CA SER A 67 -32.55 -8.05 -11.56
C SER A 67 -31.55 -9.18 -11.73
N ASP A 68 -31.14 -9.41 -12.96
CA ASP A 68 -29.96 -10.18 -13.32
C ASP A 68 -30.09 -11.59 -12.71
N THR A 69 -31.27 -12.18 -12.87
CA THR A 69 -31.59 -13.50 -12.32
C THR A 69 -30.96 -14.62 -13.13
N GLU A 70 -30.61 -14.34 -14.39
CA GLU A 70 -29.80 -15.12 -15.32
C GLU A 70 -30.05 -16.64 -15.24
N PHE A 71 -31.33 -17.05 -15.27
CA PHE A 71 -31.65 -18.47 -15.28
C PHE A 71 -30.97 -19.16 -16.47
N GLY A 72 -30.22 -20.21 -16.16
CA GLY A 72 -29.22 -20.79 -17.06
C GLY A 72 -28.99 -22.27 -16.83
N GLY A 73 -28.04 -22.84 -17.58
CA GLY A 73 -27.63 -24.24 -17.48
C GLY A 73 -27.53 -24.94 -18.83
N ASN A 74 -26.54 -25.83 -18.99
CA ASN A 74 -26.30 -26.55 -20.23
C ASN A 74 -27.15 -27.82 -20.32
N ALA A 75 -28.02 -27.88 -21.33
CA ALA A 75 -28.95 -28.96 -21.59
C ALA A 75 -29.14 -29.16 -23.10
N SER A 76 -29.62 -30.34 -23.49
CA SER A 76 -29.94 -30.70 -24.89
C SER A 76 -31.42 -30.56 -25.23
N THR A 77 -32.29 -30.39 -24.22
CA THR A 77 -33.75 -30.28 -24.39
C THR A 77 -34.34 -29.20 -23.48
N ALA A 78 -35.55 -28.72 -23.78
CA ALA A 78 -36.24 -27.71 -22.98
C ALA A 78 -36.58 -28.18 -21.56
N ASP A 79 -37.07 -29.42 -21.42
CA ASP A 79 -37.47 -29.97 -20.12
C ASP A 79 -36.25 -30.20 -19.20
N GLU A 80 -35.11 -30.58 -19.79
CA GLU A 80 -33.81 -30.69 -19.09
C GLU A 80 -33.28 -29.30 -18.69
N ALA A 81 -33.34 -28.31 -19.60
CA ALA A 81 -32.95 -26.93 -19.31
C ALA A 81 -33.80 -26.33 -18.18
N GLN A 82 -35.12 -26.58 -18.19
CA GLN A 82 -36.04 -26.19 -17.12
C GLN A 82 -35.66 -26.83 -15.79
N ALA A 83 -35.46 -28.15 -15.77
CA ALA A 83 -35.15 -28.86 -14.53
C ALA A 83 -33.83 -28.39 -13.90
N LEU A 84 -32.79 -28.14 -14.71
CA LEU A 84 -31.49 -27.64 -14.24
C LEU A 84 -31.59 -26.20 -13.72
N ALA A 85 -32.22 -25.28 -14.48
CA ALA A 85 -32.36 -23.88 -14.05
C ALA A 85 -33.23 -23.74 -12.79
N TYR A 86 -34.31 -24.53 -12.69
CA TYR A 86 -35.15 -24.60 -11.50
C TYR A 86 -34.35 -25.11 -10.29
N GLN A 87 -33.60 -26.22 -10.44
CA GLN A 87 -32.81 -26.78 -9.35
C GLN A 87 -31.69 -25.82 -8.88
N ALA A 88 -31.07 -25.10 -9.82
CA ALA A 88 -30.01 -24.15 -9.54
C ALA A 88 -30.48 -22.91 -8.75
N ASN A 89 -31.72 -22.45 -8.98
CA ASN A 89 -32.17 -21.15 -8.48
C ASN A 89 -33.31 -21.18 -7.45
N ASN A 90 -34.22 -22.17 -7.49
CA ASN A 90 -35.47 -22.12 -6.71
C ASN A 90 -35.26 -21.91 -5.19
N TYR A 91 -34.17 -22.47 -4.62
CA TYR A 91 -33.90 -22.33 -3.19
C TYR A 91 -33.64 -20.87 -2.75
N LEU A 92 -33.15 -20.00 -3.65
CA LEU A 92 -32.97 -18.57 -3.37
C LEU A 92 -34.33 -17.87 -3.22
N TYR A 93 -35.27 -18.20 -4.10
CA TYR A 93 -36.63 -17.66 -4.06
C TYR A 93 -37.42 -18.21 -2.86
N GLN A 94 -37.17 -19.45 -2.46
CA GLN A 94 -37.69 -20.01 -1.20
C GLN A 94 -37.19 -19.24 0.02
N ARG A 95 -35.92 -18.80 0.05
CA ARG A 95 -35.40 -17.92 1.11
C ARG A 95 -36.11 -16.56 1.12
N ILE A 96 -36.28 -15.94 -0.05
CA ILE A 96 -37.00 -14.65 -0.17
C ILE A 96 -38.45 -14.78 0.33
N ALA A 97 -39.19 -15.81 -0.09
CA ALA A 97 -40.56 -16.07 0.35
C ALA A 97 -40.66 -16.39 1.85
N ALA A 98 -39.73 -17.18 2.38
CA ALA A 98 -39.63 -17.47 3.81
C ALA A 98 -39.30 -16.21 4.63
N TRP A 99 -38.43 -15.34 4.12
CA TRP A 99 -38.10 -14.05 4.74
C TRP A 99 -39.30 -13.10 4.71
N ALA A 100 -40.01 -12.99 3.59
CA ALA A 100 -41.25 -12.22 3.46
C ALA A 100 -42.29 -12.64 4.51
N ALA A 101 -42.54 -13.95 4.63
CA ALA A 101 -43.43 -14.51 5.64
C ALA A 101 -42.95 -14.23 7.08
N LYS A 102 -41.66 -14.43 7.37
CA LYS A 102 -41.03 -14.12 8.68
C LYS A 102 -41.14 -12.65 9.06
N LYS A 103 -41.13 -11.75 8.08
CA LYS A 103 -41.16 -10.29 8.23
C LYS A 103 -42.56 -9.69 8.01
N ASN A 104 -43.60 -10.53 7.92
CA ASN A 104 -45.00 -10.13 7.71
C ASN A 104 -45.18 -9.18 6.49
N PHE A 105 -44.47 -9.49 5.41
CA PHE A 105 -44.49 -8.74 4.16
C PHE A 105 -45.29 -9.50 3.10
N ASP A 106 -46.42 -8.92 2.68
CA ASP A 106 -47.27 -9.45 1.60
C ASP A 106 -46.66 -9.09 0.24
N VAL A 107 -46.22 -10.09 -0.54
CA VAL A 107 -45.60 -9.84 -1.86
C VAL A 107 -46.71 -9.66 -2.89
N GLN A 108 -47.06 -8.41 -3.20
CA GLN A 108 -48.15 -8.08 -4.13
C GLN A 108 -47.65 -7.92 -5.57
N ALA A 109 -46.37 -7.59 -5.75
CA ALA A 109 -45.71 -7.61 -7.05
C ALA A 109 -44.24 -8.03 -6.92
N VAL A 110 -43.66 -8.49 -8.04
CA VAL A 110 -42.22 -8.66 -8.24
C VAL A 110 -41.82 -7.87 -9.49
N MET A 111 -40.86 -6.97 -9.31
CA MET A 111 -40.30 -6.10 -10.34
C MET A 111 -38.91 -6.62 -10.70
N ASP A 112 -38.81 -7.30 -11.84
CA ASP A 112 -37.56 -7.87 -12.37
C ASP A 112 -37.04 -7.00 -13.52
N ASN A 113 -35.87 -6.42 -13.32
CA ASN A 113 -35.34 -5.35 -14.17
C ASN A 113 -34.64 -5.81 -15.46
N GLY A 114 -34.51 -7.12 -15.69
CA GLY A 114 -33.93 -7.68 -16.92
C GLY A 114 -32.79 -8.65 -16.63
N ASP A 115 -32.25 -9.22 -17.71
CA ASP A 115 -31.37 -10.39 -17.67
C ASP A 115 -32.01 -11.53 -16.85
N VAL A 116 -33.28 -11.79 -17.19
CA VAL A 116 -34.12 -12.84 -16.59
C VAL A 116 -33.54 -14.24 -16.90
N VAL A 117 -32.94 -14.40 -18.08
CA VAL A 117 -32.16 -15.59 -18.45
C VAL A 117 -30.76 -15.23 -18.93
N GLY A 118 -29.79 -16.11 -18.70
CA GLY A 118 -28.39 -15.91 -19.10
C GLY A 118 -28.11 -16.29 -20.56
N ALA A 119 -28.93 -15.82 -21.51
CA ALA A 119 -28.73 -16.15 -22.93
C ALA A 119 -27.60 -15.32 -23.55
N ASN A 120 -26.80 -15.96 -24.39
CA ASN A 120 -25.68 -15.32 -25.08
C ASN A 120 -25.85 -15.46 -26.60
N GLU A 121 -24.89 -14.93 -27.37
CA GLU A 121 -24.96 -14.92 -28.83
C GLU A 121 -25.20 -16.32 -29.44
N ALA A 122 -24.67 -17.37 -28.81
CA ALA A 122 -24.88 -18.76 -29.23
C ALA A 122 -26.35 -19.20 -29.08
N GLU A 123 -26.98 -18.90 -27.95
CA GLU A 123 -28.41 -19.17 -27.70
C GLU A 123 -29.30 -18.36 -28.64
N TYR A 124 -29.00 -17.08 -28.87
CA TYR A 124 -29.77 -16.24 -29.77
C TYR A 124 -29.64 -16.69 -31.24
N ASN A 125 -28.43 -17.00 -31.70
CA ASN A 125 -28.21 -17.56 -33.04
C ASN A 125 -28.93 -18.91 -33.22
N ALA A 126 -28.99 -19.75 -32.18
CA ALA A 126 -29.77 -20.99 -32.20
C ALA A 126 -31.28 -20.72 -32.29
N HIS A 127 -31.79 -19.75 -31.53
CA HIS A 127 -33.19 -19.32 -31.58
C HIS A 127 -33.58 -18.82 -32.99
N VAL A 128 -32.77 -17.94 -33.60
CA VAL A 128 -32.97 -17.44 -34.98
C VAL A 128 -32.92 -18.57 -36.01
N ALA A 129 -32.11 -19.61 -35.78
CA ALA A 129 -32.08 -20.84 -36.59
C ALA A 129 -33.25 -21.80 -36.34
N GLY A 130 -34.21 -21.44 -35.47
CA GLY A 130 -35.40 -22.23 -35.13
C GLY A 130 -35.22 -23.23 -33.99
N ASN A 131 -34.09 -23.21 -33.29
CA ASN A 131 -33.81 -24.06 -32.12
C ASN A 131 -33.78 -23.23 -30.83
N SER A 132 -34.95 -23.07 -30.22
CA SER A 132 -35.12 -22.28 -28.99
C SER A 132 -35.12 -23.11 -27.69
N ALA A 133 -34.85 -24.41 -27.77
CA ALA A 133 -35.19 -25.35 -26.69
C ALA A 133 -34.54 -24.98 -25.34
N LYS A 134 -33.25 -24.62 -25.33
CA LYS A 134 -32.49 -24.31 -24.12
C LYS A 134 -33.02 -23.05 -23.40
N PRO A 135 -33.09 -21.84 -24.04
CA PRO A 135 -33.66 -20.67 -23.37
C PRO A 135 -35.16 -20.77 -23.07
N ALA A 136 -35.95 -21.47 -23.91
CA ALA A 136 -37.36 -21.73 -23.59
C ALA A 136 -37.51 -22.53 -22.28
N GLY A 137 -36.64 -23.52 -22.04
CA GLY A 137 -36.61 -24.23 -20.76
C GLY A 137 -36.29 -23.32 -19.57
N TRP A 138 -35.37 -22.36 -19.73
CA TRP A 138 -35.03 -21.39 -18.70
C TRP A 138 -36.21 -20.46 -18.36
N TYR A 139 -36.93 -19.93 -19.36
CA TYR A 139 -38.15 -19.15 -19.11
C TYR A 139 -39.28 -19.96 -18.46
N ARG A 140 -39.41 -21.26 -18.76
CA ARG A 140 -40.32 -22.15 -18.03
C ARG A 140 -39.90 -22.37 -16.58
N ALA A 141 -38.60 -22.37 -16.29
CA ALA A 141 -38.11 -22.44 -14.91
C ALA A 141 -38.38 -21.14 -14.15
N ILE A 142 -38.24 -19.97 -14.78
CA ILE A 142 -38.64 -18.67 -14.22
C ILE A 142 -40.12 -18.69 -13.85
N GLU A 143 -41.00 -19.05 -14.80
CA GLU A 143 -42.44 -19.14 -14.51
C GLU A 143 -42.73 -20.08 -13.34
N GLN A 144 -42.13 -21.27 -13.34
CA GLN A 144 -42.35 -22.25 -12.28
C GLN A 144 -41.88 -21.73 -10.91
N VAL A 145 -40.68 -21.14 -10.82
CA VAL A 145 -40.13 -20.61 -9.57
C VAL A 145 -40.98 -19.46 -9.04
N PHE A 146 -41.36 -18.50 -9.89
CA PHE A 146 -42.14 -17.34 -9.45
C PHE A 146 -43.57 -17.73 -9.04
N SER A 147 -44.22 -18.61 -9.82
CA SER A 147 -45.54 -19.18 -9.49
C SER A 147 -45.54 -19.97 -8.18
N GLU A 148 -44.51 -20.78 -7.92
CA GLU A 148 -44.42 -21.61 -6.70
C GLU A 148 -44.14 -20.80 -5.43
N ASN A 149 -43.31 -19.74 -5.49
CA ASN A 149 -42.86 -19.00 -4.31
C ASN A 149 -43.72 -17.78 -3.97
N PHE A 150 -44.31 -17.11 -4.96
CA PHE A 150 -45.09 -15.87 -4.76
C PHE A 150 -46.58 -16.05 -5.05
N GLY A 151 -46.95 -17.11 -5.78
CA GLY A 151 -48.34 -17.47 -6.05
C GLY A 151 -49.02 -16.63 -7.12
N ASN A 152 -50.16 -17.15 -7.59
CA ASN A 152 -50.90 -16.61 -8.74
C ASN A 152 -51.56 -15.24 -8.50
N ASP A 153 -51.57 -14.74 -7.26
CA ASP A 153 -52.20 -13.45 -6.94
C ASP A 153 -51.23 -12.25 -7.01
N CYS A 154 -49.93 -12.52 -7.05
CA CYS A 154 -48.86 -11.53 -7.22
C CYS A 154 -48.73 -11.08 -8.69
N TYR A 155 -48.40 -9.80 -8.90
CA TYR A 155 -48.09 -9.24 -10.21
C TYR A 155 -46.62 -9.49 -10.58
N MET A 156 -46.33 -10.04 -11.76
CA MET A 156 -44.96 -10.27 -12.24
C MET A 156 -44.63 -9.28 -13.36
N LEU A 157 -43.62 -8.44 -13.15
CA LEU A 157 -43.25 -7.34 -14.04
C LEU A 157 -41.81 -7.56 -14.55
N PHE A 158 -41.67 -8.30 -15.66
CA PHE A 158 -40.38 -8.58 -16.27
C PHE A 158 -40.01 -7.50 -17.30
N SER A 159 -38.80 -6.97 -17.20
CA SER A 159 -38.13 -6.24 -18.27
C SER A 159 -37.43 -7.18 -19.23
N GLN A 160 -36.85 -6.61 -20.29
CA GLN A 160 -35.80 -7.24 -21.08
C GLN A 160 -34.45 -6.65 -20.69
N GLY A 161 -33.43 -7.49 -20.52
CA GLY A 161 -32.02 -7.10 -20.54
C GLY A 161 -31.26 -7.57 -21.78
N ASN A 162 -29.94 -7.37 -21.81
CA ASN A 162 -29.07 -7.77 -22.92
C ASN A 162 -28.94 -9.29 -23.10
N HIS A 163 -29.08 -10.07 -22.04
CA HIS A 163 -29.09 -11.54 -22.05
C HIS A 163 -30.47 -12.14 -22.33
N ASP A 164 -31.53 -11.33 -22.37
CA ASP A 164 -32.88 -11.80 -22.68
C ASP A 164 -33.18 -11.85 -24.19
N ILE A 165 -33.83 -12.93 -24.60
CA ILE A 165 -34.46 -13.07 -25.92
C ILE A 165 -35.96 -12.73 -25.77
N ALA A 166 -36.33 -11.49 -26.08
CA ALA A 166 -37.61 -10.86 -25.71
C ALA A 166 -38.85 -11.58 -26.26
N ASP A 167 -38.83 -11.95 -27.54
CA ASP A 167 -39.95 -12.60 -28.21
C ASP A 167 -40.09 -14.07 -27.84
N LEU A 168 -38.98 -14.73 -27.53
CA LEU A 168 -38.99 -16.06 -26.95
C LEU A 168 -39.53 -16.06 -25.51
N MET A 169 -39.17 -15.05 -24.71
CA MET A 169 -39.73 -14.84 -23.36
C MET A 169 -41.25 -14.75 -23.45
N GLY A 170 -41.76 -13.81 -24.25
CA GLY A 170 -43.20 -13.62 -24.43
C GLY A 170 -43.91 -14.85 -24.98
N THR A 171 -43.33 -15.53 -25.97
CA THR A 171 -43.93 -16.75 -26.56
C THR A 171 -43.97 -17.92 -25.57
N THR A 172 -42.97 -18.04 -24.68
CA THR A 172 -42.89 -19.12 -23.70
C THR A 172 -43.81 -18.85 -22.51
N LEU A 173 -43.86 -17.63 -22.00
CA LEU A 173 -44.78 -17.27 -20.90
C LEU A 173 -46.26 -17.31 -21.35
N ASP A 174 -46.55 -17.03 -22.62
CA ASP A 174 -47.87 -17.22 -23.24
C ASP A 174 -48.38 -18.68 -23.17
N GLU A 175 -47.53 -19.69 -22.94
CA GLU A 175 -47.96 -21.09 -22.75
C GLU A 175 -48.89 -21.25 -21.53
N LYS A 176 -48.79 -20.35 -20.54
CA LYS A 176 -49.59 -20.34 -19.30
C LYS A 176 -50.29 -19.01 -19.03
N HIS A 177 -49.66 -17.87 -19.32
CA HIS A 177 -50.06 -16.55 -18.85
C HIS A 177 -50.60 -15.61 -19.95
N LYS A 178 -51.01 -16.16 -21.10
CA LYS A 178 -51.55 -15.38 -22.22
C LYS A 178 -52.81 -14.63 -21.82
N GLY A 179 -52.68 -13.31 -21.62
CA GLY A 179 -53.79 -12.44 -21.18
C GLY A 179 -54.16 -12.58 -19.70
N ASP A 180 -53.24 -13.10 -18.88
CA ASP A 180 -53.39 -13.31 -17.43
C ASP A 180 -53.73 -12.02 -16.67
N GLY A 181 -53.12 -10.89 -17.08
CA GLY A 181 -53.38 -9.57 -16.48
C GLY A 181 -52.71 -9.32 -15.13
N LYS A 182 -51.98 -10.31 -14.58
CA LYS A 182 -50.99 -10.13 -13.51
C LYS A 182 -49.56 -10.34 -13.99
N TRP A 183 -49.35 -11.11 -15.06
CA TRP A 183 -48.04 -11.30 -15.68
C TRP A 183 -47.82 -10.35 -16.85
N PHE A 184 -46.71 -9.61 -16.81
CA PHE A 184 -46.30 -8.62 -17.80
C PHE A 184 -44.84 -8.84 -18.17
N TYR A 185 -44.60 -8.91 -19.48
CA TYR A 185 -43.34 -9.30 -20.08
C TYR A 185 -43.28 -8.79 -21.54
N PRO A 186 -42.08 -8.72 -22.15
CA PRO A 186 -41.90 -8.38 -23.55
C PRO A 186 -42.83 -9.09 -24.53
N ASN A 187 -43.35 -8.34 -25.50
CA ASN A 187 -44.31 -8.82 -26.48
C ASN A 187 -44.11 -8.17 -27.86
N GLN A 188 -43.73 -9.01 -28.83
CA GLN A 188 -43.43 -8.65 -30.22
C GLN A 188 -44.62 -8.03 -31.01
N SER A 189 -45.83 -8.02 -30.45
CA SER A 189 -47.03 -7.47 -31.11
C SER A 189 -47.15 -5.94 -31.08
N THR A 190 -46.19 -5.24 -30.47
CA THR A 190 -46.15 -3.76 -30.45
C THR A 190 -44.85 -3.22 -31.06
N ASN A 191 -44.85 -1.94 -31.44
CA ASN A 191 -43.63 -1.27 -31.94
C ASN A 191 -42.58 -0.99 -30.85
N ASN A 192 -42.92 -1.19 -29.56
CA ASN A 192 -42.02 -1.01 -28.43
C ASN A 192 -41.99 -2.33 -27.64
N ILE A 193 -41.29 -3.34 -28.17
CA ILE A 193 -41.46 -4.77 -27.81
C ILE A 193 -41.51 -5.00 -26.29
N SER A 194 -40.62 -4.35 -25.55
CA SER A 194 -40.44 -4.56 -24.11
C SER A 194 -40.85 -3.36 -23.24
N ASN A 195 -41.41 -2.29 -23.83
CA ASN A 195 -41.86 -1.11 -23.07
C ASN A 195 -43.37 -1.20 -22.78
N TYR A 196 -43.77 -1.10 -21.51
CA TYR A 196 -45.17 -1.15 -21.11
C TYR A 196 -45.47 -0.33 -19.84
N HIS A 197 -46.75 -0.07 -19.61
CA HIS A 197 -47.26 0.64 -18.42
C HIS A 197 -48.40 -0.17 -17.81
N VAL A 198 -48.34 -0.38 -16.51
CA VAL A 198 -49.38 -1.07 -15.73
C VAL A 198 -49.73 -0.30 -14.47
N VAL A 199 -50.91 -0.59 -13.92
CA VAL A 199 -51.39 0.01 -12.68
C VAL A 199 -51.64 -1.09 -11.66
N VAL A 200 -50.76 -1.20 -10.65
CA VAL A 200 -50.82 -2.19 -9.56
C VAL A 200 -51.30 -1.50 -8.29
N ASN A 201 -52.44 -1.93 -7.73
CA ASN A 201 -53.08 -1.32 -6.56
C ASN A 201 -53.23 0.22 -6.67
N GLY A 202 -53.39 0.72 -7.90
CA GLY A 202 -53.52 2.13 -8.22
C GLY A 202 -52.20 2.88 -8.45
N TYR A 203 -51.04 2.26 -8.28
CA TYR A 203 -49.72 2.85 -8.53
C TYR A 203 -49.25 2.53 -9.94
N ASP A 204 -48.58 3.49 -10.58
CA ASP A 204 -48.06 3.34 -11.94
C ASP A 204 -46.68 2.69 -11.93
N PHE A 205 -46.55 1.62 -12.72
CA PHE A 205 -45.27 0.97 -13.04
C PHE A 205 -45.01 1.12 -14.54
N ILE A 206 -43.85 1.65 -14.90
CA ILE A 206 -43.42 1.88 -16.27
C ILE A 206 -42.16 1.07 -16.54
N THR A 207 -42.24 0.11 -17.46
CA THR A 207 -41.10 -0.68 -17.92
C THR A 207 -40.53 -0.04 -19.18
N LEU A 208 -39.22 0.22 -19.17
CA LEU A 208 -38.49 0.86 -20.25
C LEU A 208 -37.39 -0.06 -20.76
N ASP A 209 -37.28 -0.16 -22.08
CA ASP A 209 -36.27 -0.97 -22.77
C ASP A 209 -35.50 -0.15 -23.81
N TYR A 210 -34.19 -0.37 -23.83
CA TYR A 210 -33.16 0.29 -24.63
C TYR A 210 -32.89 -0.37 -26.00
N ASN A 211 -33.60 -1.45 -26.35
CA ASN A 211 -33.44 -2.18 -27.62
C ASN A 211 -34.41 -1.79 -28.74
N GLY A 212 -35.50 -1.10 -28.43
CA GLY A 212 -36.49 -0.64 -29.40
C GLY A 212 -37.25 -1.82 -30.06
N PRO A 213 -37.05 -2.10 -31.36
CA PRO A 213 -37.63 -3.25 -32.06
C PRO A 213 -36.70 -4.48 -32.07
N THR A 214 -35.55 -4.44 -31.39
CA THR A 214 -34.59 -5.56 -31.32
C THR A 214 -34.97 -6.49 -30.18
N THR A 215 -34.85 -7.81 -30.35
CA THR A 215 -35.25 -8.78 -29.30
C THR A 215 -34.10 -9.39 -28.50
N PHE A 216 -32.86 -8.93 -28.68
CA PHE A 216 -31.67 -9.45 -27.98
C PHE A 216 -30.49 -8.46 -28.00
N GLY A 217 -29.60 -8.52 -26.99
CA GLY A 217 -28.35 -7.77 -26.92
C GLY A 217 -28.55 -6.29 -26.54
N TYR A 218 -27.63 -5.41 -26.97
CA TYR A 218 -27.86 -3.96 -27.05
C TYR A 218 -27.66 -3.50 -28.49
N GLY A 219 -28.75 -3.40 -29.26
CA GLY A 219 -28.71 -3.06 -30.70
C GLY A 219 -28.37 -1.61 -31.03
N GLY A 220 -27.78 -0.84 -30.11
CA GLY A 220 -27.47 0.59 -30.25
C GLY A 220 -28.69 1.52 -30.32
N GLN A 221 -29.90 1.02 -30.06
CA GLN A 221 -31.16 1.74 -30.27
C GLN A 221 -31.56 2.61 -29.08
N ARG A 222 -30.87 3.75 -28.91
CA ARG A 222 -31.29 4.85 -28.01
C ARG A 222 -32.58 5.55 -28.48
N THR A 223 -33.59 4.83 -28.98
CA THR A 223 -34.77 5.38 -29.66
C THR A 223 -36.00 4.50 -29.46
N GLY A 224 -37.08 5.10 -28.96
CA GLY A 224 -38.41 4.48 -28.86
C GLY A 224 -38.99 4.65 -27.46
N TYR A 225 -38.21 4.27 -26.44
CA TYR A 225 -38.61 4.43 -25.03
C TYR A 225 -38.88 5.89 -24.66
N GLN A 226 -38.18 6.87 -25.27
CA GLN A 226 -38.39 8.29 -24.94
C GLN A 226 -39.79 8.77 -25.29
N ASP A 227 -40.31 8.39 -26.45
CA ASP A 227 -41.63 8.84 -26.90
C ASP A 227 -42.74 8.04 -26.22
N PHE A 228 -42.51 6.75 -25.95
CA PHE A 228 -43.34 5.96 -25.05
C PHE A 228 -43.44 6.59 -23.65
N LEU A 229 -42.30 6.93 -23.02
CA LEU A 229 -42.25 7.51 -21.69
C LEU A 229 -42.93 8.89 -21.64
N LYS A 230 -42.65 9.78 -22.61
CA LYS A 230 -43.32 11.08 -22.72
C LYS A 230 -44.83 10.93 -22.84
N GLN A 231 -45.31 10.01 -23.68
CA GLN A 231 -46.73 9.76 -23.89
C GLN A 231 -47.38 9.18 -22.63
N THR A 232 -46.80 8.12 -22.04
CA THR A 232 -47.25 7.49 -20.79
C THR A 232 -47.33 8.50 -19.64
N LEU A 233 -46.32 9.35 -19.45
CA LEU A 233 -46.33 10.39 -18.42
C LEU A 233 -47.38 11.48 -18.70
N ALA A 234 -47.59 11.85 -19.96
CA ALA A 234 -48.66 12.79 -20.35
C ALA A 234 -50.05 12.20 -20.10
N ASP A 235 -50.25 10.91 -20.37
CA ASP A 235 -51.50 10.20 -20.13
C ASP A 235 -51.77 10.04 -18.63
N ILE A 236 -50.77 9.60 -17.84
CA ILE A 236 -50.81 9.55 -16.36
C ILE A 236 -51.22 10.91 -15.78
N LYS A 237 -50.59 11.99 -16.26
CA LYS A 237 -50.86 13.38 -15.83
C LYS A 237 -52.21 13.92 -16.31
N GLY A 238 -52.77 13.34 -17.37
CA GLY A 238 -54.10 13.65 -17.90
C GLY A 238 -55.25 12.97 -17.17
N ARG A 239 -55.00 11.96 -16.33
CA ARG A 239 -56.05 11.27 -15.57
C ARG A 239 -56.59 12.16 -14.45
N GLY A 240 -57.89 12.03 -14.16
CA GLY A 240 -58.58 12.81 -13.13
C GLY A 240 -58.20 12.47 -11.68
N ASP A 241 -57.46 11.38 -11.48
CA ASP A 241 -56.92 10.89 -10.21
C ASP A 241 -55.40 11.09 -10.08
N TYR A 242 -54.78 11.84 -11.01
CA TYR A 242 -53.35 12.18 -10.94
C TYR A 242 -53.02 12.95 -9.65
N ASP A 243 -52.08 12.40 -8.89
CA ASP A 243 -51.51 13.03 -7.69
C ASP A 243 -49.99 13.19 -7.88
N PRO A 244 -49.44 14.43 -7.94
CA PRO A 244 -48.00 14.66 -8.06
C PRO A 244 -47.19 14.20 -6.82
N LYS A 245 -47.85 13.77 -5.74
CA LYS A 245 -47.24 13.19 -4.55
C LYS A 245 -47.17 11.67 -4.56
N LYS A 246 -47.85 11.01 -5.51
CA LYS A 246 -47.94 9.55 -5.53
C LYS A 246 -46.76 8.95 -6.31
N PRO A 247 -45.97 8.06 -5.71
CA PRO A 247 -44.86 7.39 -6.41
C PRO A 247 -45.26 6.82 -7.78
N ILE A 248 -44.41 7.06 -8.77
CA ILE A 248 -44.40 6.40 -10.08
C ILE A 248 -43.14 5.53 -10.11
N PHE A 249 -43.30 4.22 -10.26
CA PHE A 249 -42.19 3.29 -10.34
C PHE A 249 -41.77 3.12 -11.80
N VAL A 250 -40.46 3.18 -12.05
CA VAL A 250 -39.88 3.02 -13.38
C VAL A 250 -38.80 1.95 -13.28
N GLN A 251 -38.92 0.88 -14.07
CA GLN A 251 -37.90 -0.15 -14.20
C GLN A 251 -37.19 -0.03 -15.55
N MET A 252 -35.88 -0.21 -15.53
CA MET A 252 -35.01 -0.30 -16.70
C MET A 252 -33.85 -1.24 -16.38
N HIS A 253 -33.31 -1.90 -17.39
CA HIS A 253 -32.14 -2.75 -17.21
C HIS A 253 -30.86 -1.90 -17.05
N SER A 254 -30.58 -1.04 -18.04
CA SER A 254 -29.36 -0.25 -18.14
C SER A 254 -29.16 0.74 -16.97
N GLY A 255 -27.93 0.80 -16.46
CA GLY A 255 -27.52 1.65 -15.32
C GLY A 255 -27.70 3.16 -15.52
N TYR A 256 -27.60 3.98 -14.48
CA TYR A 256 -27.77 5.44 -14.57
C TYR A 256 -26.46 6.25 -14.61
N GLN A 257 -26.31 7.12 -15.62
CA GLN A 257 -25.06 7.89 -15.82
C GLN A 257 -24.91 9.02 -14.78
N GLY A 258 -23.73 9.07 -14.13
CA GLY A 258 -23.35 10.19 -13.24
C GLY A 258 -23.96 10.13 -11.85
N THR A 259 -24.47 8.97 -11.43
CA THR A 259 -24.59 8.60 -10.02
C THR A 259 -23.36 7.85 -9.56
N SER A 260 -23.26 7.67 -8.25
CA SER A 260 -22.32 6.80 -7.58
C SER A 260 -22.57 5.30 -7.78
N LEU A 261 -23.33 4.92 -8.82
CA LEU A 261 -23.20 3.62 -9.46
C LEU A 261 -21.81 3.55 -10.08
N GLY A 262 -20.93 2.73 -9.50
CA GLY A 262 -19.51 2.74 -9.79
C GLY A 262 -18.69 3.73 -8.94
N GLY A 263 -19.30 4.27 -7.88
CA GLY A 263 -18.65 5.16 -6.92
C GLY A 263 -17.92 6.34 -7.60
N PRO A 264 -16.78 6.79 -7.06
CA PRO A 264 -15.92 7.77 -7.71
C PRO A 264 -14.95 7.18 -8.76
N PHE A 265 -15.16 5.93 -9.22
CA PHE A 265 -14.07 5.11 -9.76
C PHE A 265 -14.24 4.56 -11.19
N HIS A 266 -15.43 4.63 -11.80
CA HIS A 266 -15.74 3.84 -13.00
C HIS A 266 -15.72 4.64 -14.33
N ALA A 267 -15.40 3.94 -15.41
CA ALA A 267 -15.47 4.43 -16.80
C ALA A 267 -16.90 4.32 -17.39
N ASN A 268 -17.11 4.82 -18.62
CA ASN A 268 -18.44 4.84 -19.25
C ASN A 268 -19.01 3.43 -19.53
N TYR A 269 -19.95 2.96 -18.71
CA TYR A 269 -20.82 1.80 -19.00
C TYR A 269 -22.05 2.19 -19.82
N ASP A 270 -22.74 1.20 -20.41
CA ASP A 270 -23.97 1.38 -21.19
C ASP A 270 -25.12 1.85 -20.28
N THR A 271 -25.28 3.17 -20.20
CA THR A 271 -26.08 3.85 -19.20
C THR A 271 -27.23 4.65 -19.81
N ALA A 272 -28.36 4.68 -19.09
CA ALA A 272 -29.49 5.56 -19.31
C ALA A 272 -29.03 7.02 -19.20
N GLY A 273 -29.03 7.71 -20.35
CA GLY A 273 -28.38 9.02 -20.51
C GLY A 273 -29.29 10.23 -20.25
N ALA A 274 -28.83 11.38 -20.76
CA ALA A 274 -29.47 12.69 -20.55
C ALA A 274 -30.95 12.79 -20.98
N ASP A 275 -31.44 11.93 -21.88
CA ASP A 275 -32.85 11.91 -22.30
C ASP A 275 -33.79 11.52 -21.16
N LEU A 276 -33.49 10.41 -20.46
CA LEU A 276 -34.25 9.95 -19.30
C LEU A 276 -34.29 11.06 -18.23
N GLN A 277 -33.12 11.64 -17.93
CA GLN A 277 -32.98 12.75 -16.99
C GLN A 277 -33.86 13.94 -17.41
N THR A 278 -33.82 14.31 -18.69
CA THR A 278 -34.58 15.44 -19.24
C THR A 278 -36.10 15.22 -19.21
N ILE A 279 -36.57 13.97 -19.40
CA ILE A 279 -37.99 13.62 -19.38
C ILE A 279 -38.52 13.53 -17.94
N LEU A 280 -37.76 12.92 -17.02
CA LEU A 280 -38.18 12.72 -15.63
C LEU A 280 -37.94 13.92 -14.69
N LYS A 281 -37.18 14.95 -15.10
CA LYS A 281 -36.83 16.09 -14.23
C LYS A 281 -38.00 16.82 -13.56
N ASP A 282 -39.18 16.77 -14.18
CA ASP A 282 -40.42 17.44 -13.76
C ASP A 282 -41.34 16.50 -12.94
N TYR A 283 -40.88 15.27 -12.66
CA TYR A 283 -41.58 14.21 -11.95
C TYR A 283 -40.77 13.76 -10.71
N PRO A 284 -40.65 14.59 -9.66
CA PRO A 284 -39.89 14.24 -8.45
C PRO A 284 -40.43 13.03 -7.68
N GLN A 285 -41.66 12.59 -8.01
CA GLN A 285 -42.26 11.36 -7.51
C GLN A 285 -41.89 10.10 -8.30
N ALA A 286 -41.06 10.20 -9.34
CA ALA A 286 -40.50 9.04 -10.02
C ALA A 286 -39.42 8.36 -9.15
N LEU A 287 -39.53 7.04 -9.02
CA LEU A 287 -38.55 6.15 -8.40
C LEU A 287 -38.06 5.20 -9.50
N VAL A 288 -36.82 5.40 -9.94
CA VAL A 288 -36.18 4.62 -11.01
C VAL A 288 -35.27 3.56 -10.37
N GLY A 289 -35.58 2.28 -10.60
CA GLY A 289 -34.67 1.17 -10.32
C GLY A 289 -33.86 0.81 -11.57
N SER A 290 -32.55 0.59 -11.45
CA SER A 290 -31.72 -0.02 -12.52
C SER A 290 -30.89 -1.21 -12.07
N ALA A 291 -30.20 -1.83 -13.02
CA ALA A 291 -29.37 -3.01 -12.83
C ALA A 291 -28.29 -3.06 -13.93
N HIS A 292 -28.07 -4.21 -14.59
CA HIS A 292 -27.07 -4.47 -15.63
C HIS A 292 -25.60 -4.40 -15.15
N THR A 293 -25.30 -3.54 -14.19
CA THR A 293 -23.96 -3.34 -13.62
C THR A 293 -23.52 -4.45 -12.69
N HIS A 294 -24.47 -5.24 -12.16
CA HIS A 294 -24.28 -6.17 -11.05
C HIS A 294 -23.74 -5.52 -9.76
N PHE A 295 -23.80 -4.19 -9.61
CA PHE A 295 -23.20 -3.50 -8.47
C PHE A 295 -23.88 -3.85 -7.14
N SER A 296 -23.11 -3.74 -6.05
CA SER A 296 -23.63 -3.95 -4.71
C SER A 296 -24.69 -2.91 -4.33
N VAL A 297 -25.77 -3.36 -3.68
CA VAL A 297 -26.76 -2.46 -3.05
C VAL A 297 -26.36 -2.05 -1.63
N GLU A 298 -25.29 -2.61 -1.07
CA GLU A 298 -24.79 -2.28 0.28
C GLU A 298 -24.40 -0.81 0.46
N PRO A 299 -23.68 -0.17 -0.49
CA PRO A 299 -23.26 1.21 -0.32
C PRO A 299 -24.44 2.17 -0.25
N GLU A 300 -24.33 3.20 0.60
CA GLU A 300 -25.31 4.30 0.69
C GLU A 300 -25.26 5.21 -0.54
N THR A 301 -24.29 5.00 -1.42
CA THR A 301 -24.18 5.51 -2.78
C THR A 301 -25.10 4.81 -3.79
N SER A 302 -25.68 3.64 -3.48
CA SER A 302 -26.58 2.90 -4.37
C SER A 302 -28.03 3.43 -4.39
N ILE A 303 -28.27 4.59 -3.78
CA ILE A 303 -29.45 5.45 -3.93
C ILE A 303 -29.01 6.90 -4.17
N TYR A 304 -29.70 7.66 -5.01
CA TYR A 304 -29.44 9.09 -5.24
C TYR A 304 -30.69 9.90 -5.57
N GLN A 305 -30.69 11.17 -5.19
CA GLN A 305 -31.75 12.12 -5.46
C GLN A 305 -31.21 13.46 -5.97
N LYS A 306 -31.72 13.89 -7.12
CA LYS A 306 -31.43 15.22 -7.71
C LYS A 306 -32.71 15.87 -8.24
N ASP A 307 -33.29 15.26 -9.26
CA ASP A 307 -34.57 15.70 -9.85
C ASP A 307 -35.72 14.72 -9.58
N PHE A 308 -35.40 13.45 -9.44
CA PHE A 308 -36.24 12.32 -9.03
C PHE A 308 -35.38 11.37 -8.18
N THR A 309 -35.93 10.23 -7.76
CA THR A 309 -35.18 9.23 -6.99
C THR A 309 -34.67 8.13 -7.91
N PHE A 310 -33.39 7.82 -7.80
CA PHE A 310 -32.71 6.73 -8.46
C PHE A 310 -32.19 5.73 -7.42
N PHE A 311 -32.31 4.42 -7.64
CA PHE A 311 -31.76 3.38 -6.76
C PHE A 311 -31.35 2.13 -7.55
N GLU A 312 -30.37 1.39 -7.06
CA GLU A 312 -29.94 0.13 -7.68
C GLU A 312 -30.74 -1.06 -7.16
N ASN A 313 -31.02 -1.99 -8.08
CA ASN A 313 -31.58 -3.29 -7.77
C ASN A 313 -30.49 -4.32 -7.55
N GLY A 314 -30.72 -5.20 -6.59
CA GLY A 314 -29.80 -6.29 -6.30
C GLY A 314 -29.77 -7.31 -7.43
N SER A 315 -28.56 -7.71 -7.81
CA SER A 315 -28.33 -8.83 -8.73
C SER A 315 -28.61 -10.17 -8.05
N MET A 316 -29.28 -11.05 -8.79
CA MET A 316 -29.58 -12.41 -8.41
C MET A 316 -28.66 -13.45 -9.07
N ASN A 317 -27.55 -13.04 -9.71
CA ASN A 317 -26.53 -13.94 -10.27
C ASN A 317 -25.15 -13.81 -9.58
N TYR A 318 -24.60 -12.60 -9.50
CA TYR A 318 -23.36 -12.31 -8.74
C TYR A 318 -23.21 -10.80 -8.55
N ILE A 319 -22.50 -10.40 -7.50
CA ILE A 319 -22.14 -8.98 -7.30
C ILE A 319 -20.81 -8.68 -7.99
N TYR A 320 -20.78 -7.53 -8.67
CA TYR A 320 -19.63 -6.93 -9.34
C TYR A 320 -19.21 -5.68 -8.57
N GLN A 321 -17.92 -5.51 -8.35
CA GLN A 321 -17.36 -4.25 -7.88
C GLN A 321 -16.07 -4.00 -8.66
N ASP A 322 -16.07 -2.97 -9.51
CA ASP A 322 -14.82 -2.43 -10.07
C ASP A 322 -14.15 -1.51 -9.05
N VAL A 323 -12.84 -1.66 -8.97
CA VAL A 323 -11.96 -1.11 -7.94
C VAL A 323 -10.74 -0.51 -8.61
N PRO A 324 -10.34 0.73 -8.27
CA PRO A 324 -9.24 1.41 -8.95
C PRO A 324 -7.94 0.60 -9.02
N SER A 325 -7.12 0.90 -10.02
CA SER A 325 -5.87 0.19 -10.26
C SER A 325 -4.82 0.35 -9.15
N ASP A 326 -4.98 1.28 -8.20
CA ASP A 326 -4.17 1.39 -6.97
C ASP A 326 -4.65 0.51 -5.80
N PHE A 327 -5.82 -0.12 -5.90
CA PHE A 327 -6.30 -1.09 -4.90
C PHE A 327 -5.66 -2.47 -5.08
N LEU A 328 -5.61 -3.23 -3.99
CA LEU A 328 -5.43 -4.68 -4.00
C LEU A 328 -6.66 -5.32 -4.63
N GLY A 329 -6.45 -6.15 -5.65
CA GLY A 329 -7.52 -6.63 -6.54
C GLY A 329 -7.88 -5.68 -7.69
N GLY A 330 -7.13 -4.58 -7.87
CA GLY A 330 -7.30 -3.56 -8.92
C GLY A 330 -7.87 -4.06 -10.25
N GLY A 331 -8.97 -3.44 -10.70
CA GLY A 331 -9.85 -3.97 -11.74
C GLY A 331 -11.09 -4.58 -11.12
N TYR A 332 -11.18 -5.91 -11.06
CA TYR A 332 -12.44 -6.63 -10.82
C TYR A 332 -12.42 -7.47 -9.55
N PHE A 333 -13.30 -7.17 -8.58
CA PHE A 333 -13.66 -8.13 -7.52
C PHE A 333 -14.67 -9.15 -8.06
N GLY A 334 -14.14 -10.30 -8.50
CA GLY A 334 -14.92 -11.30 -9.20
C GLY A 334 -15.85 -12.15 -8.34
N GLY A 335 -17.10 -11.72 -8.18
CA GLY A 335 -18.30 -12.52 -7.89
C GLY A 335 -18.40 -13.26 -6.56
N ASN A 336 -17.27 -13.63 -5.95
CA ASN A 336 -17.17 -14.59 -4.85
C ASN A 336 -17.42 -13.96 -3.46
N GLN A 337 -18.15 -12.84 -3.40
CA GLN A 337 -18.42 -12.05 -2.18
C GLN A 337 -19.40 -12.73 -1.20
N GLY A 338 -20.05 -13.83 -1.61
CA GLY A 338 -20.91 -14.64 -0.75
C GLY A 338 -20.15 -15.62 0.16
N THR A 339 -20.55 -16.88 0.19
CA THR A 339 -20.02 -17.88 1.14
C THR A 339 -18.74 -18.59 0.68
N GLY A 340 -18.20 -18.23 -0.49
CA GLY A 340 -17.17 -18.99 -1.21
C GLY A 340 -17.70 -20.24 -1.94
N GLU A 341 -18.88 -20.75 -1.59
CA GLU A 341 -19.59 -21.78 -2.36
C GLU A 341 -20.60 -21.19 -3.35
N ILE A 342 -21.23 -20.07 -2.97
CA ILE A 342 -22.13 -19.28 -3.82
C ILE A 342 -21.74 -17.81 -3.79
N SER A 343 -21.81 -17.15 -4.96
CA SER A 343 -21.74 -15.70 -5.09
C SER A 343 -22.86 -15.04 -4.31
N GLU A 344 -22.67 -13.79 -3.88
CA GLU A 344 -23.72 -13.03 -3.20
C GLU A 344 -24.95 -12.80 -4.11
N LYS A 345 -26.11 -12.61 -3.46
CA LYS A 345 -27.43 -12.49 -4.06
C LYS A 345 -28.20 -11.44 -3.26
N THR A 346 -28.69 -10.40 -3.92
CA THR A 346 -29.42 -9.34 -3.22
C THR A 346 -30.74 -9.00 -3.90
N CYS A 347 -31.71 -8.51 -3.12
CA CYS A 347 -32.95 -7.95 -3.64
C CYS A 347 -33.54 -6.90 -2.69
N ASN A 348 -34.53 -6.15 -3.16
CA ASN A 348 -35.15 -5.04 -2.44
C ASN A 348 -36.60 -5.39 -2.02
N PHE A 349 -36.92 -5.19 -0.74
CA PHE A 349 -38.27 -5.26 -0.19
C PHE A 349 -38.85 -3.85 -0.07
N ILE A 350 -39.82 -3.50 -0.92
CA ILE A 350 -40.32 -2.13 -1.07
C ILE A 350 -41.75 -2.02 -0.56
N SER A 351 -42.01 -1.04 0.31
CA SER A 351 -43.34 -0.74 0.87
C SER A 351 -43.72 0.72 0.60
N VAL A 352 -44.91 0.97 0.04
CA VAL A 352 -45.50 2.32 0.05
C VAL A 352 -46.47 2.43 1.21
N LEU A 353 -46.14 3.24 2.21
CA LEU A 353 -46.90 3.37 3.45
C LEU A 353 -48.18 4.21 3.28
N GLU A 354 -49.07 4.14 4.27
CA GLU A 354 -50.31 4.92 4.27
C GLU A 354 -50.08 6.45 4.22
N ASP A 355 -48.96 6.95 4.77
CA ASP A 355 -48.59 8.37 4.72
C ASP A 355 -48.06 8.84 3.34
N GLY A 356 -47.76 7.90 2.44
CA GLY A 356 -47.24 8.17 1.10
C GLY A 356 -45.72 8.04 0.94
N SER A 357 -44.99 7.76 2.02
CA SER A 357 -43.56 7.44 1.93
C SER A 357 -43.32 6.05 1.34
N THR A 358 -42.25 5.93 0.54
CA THR A 358 -41.75 4.64 0.05
C THR A 358 -40.55 4.22 0.89
N VAL A 359 -40.57 3.00 1.42
CA VAL A 359 -39.49 2.40 2.20
C VAL A 359 -38.87 1.28 1.38
N ILE A 360 -37.56 1.36 1.14
CA ILE A 360 -36.77 0.35 0.41
C ILE A 360 -35.85 -0.33 1.42
N ARG A 361 -36.00 -1.65 1.59
CA ARG A 361 -35.22 -2.47 2.53
C ARG A 361 -34.40 -3.49 1.74
N ARG A 362 -33.07 -3.35 1.80
CA ARG A 362 -32.12 -4.16 1.05
C ARG A 362 -31.90 -5.50 1.76
N PHE A 363 -31.94 -6.61 1.04
CA PHE A 363 -31.87 -7.95 1.58
C PHE A 363 -30.76 -8.77 0.93
N ASP A 364 -29.93 -9.37 1.78
CA ASP A 364 -28.92 -10.38 1.45
C ASP A 364 -29.60 -11.76 1.44
N VAL A 365 -29.85 -12.29 0.24
CA VAL A 365 -30.48 -13.61 0.03
C VAL A 365 -29.49 -14.74 0.30
N THR A 366 -28.18 -14.47 0.22
CA THR A 366 -27.12 -15.45 0.43
C THR A 366 -26.92 -15.78 1.92
N HIS A 367 -26.95 -14.77 2.80
CA HIS A 367 -26.79 -14.92 4.25
C HIS A 367 -28.10 -14.72 5.04
N GLU A 368 -29.22 -14.43 4.37
CA GLU A 368 -30.57 -14.25 4.96
C GLU A 368 -30.63 -13.15 6.03
N ARG A 369 -30.23 -11.93 5.67
CA ARG A 369 -30.22 -10.74 6.56
C ARG A 369 -30.57 -9.43 5.86
N TRP A 370 -30.95 -8.42 6.63
CA TRP A 370 -31.07 -7.06 6.12
C TRP A 370 -29.68 -6.42 5.92
N ILE A 371 -29.56 -5.55 4.91
CA ILE A 371 -28.36 -4.77 4.59
C ILE A 371 -28.64 -3.29 4.84
N GLY A 372 -27.76 -2.63 5.60
CA GLY A 372 -27.80 -1.20 5.84
C GLY A 372 -29.09 -0.67 6.47
N MET A 373 -29.21 0.65 6.55
CA MET A 373 -30.45 1.28 7.02
C MET A 373 -31.53 1.25 5.93
N PRO A 374 -32.82 1.17 6.30
CA PRO A 374 -33.91 1.25 5.33
C PRO A 374 -33.92 2.65 4.68
N TRP A 375 -33.95 2.70 3.35
CA TRP A 375 -34.09 3.98 2.66
C TRP A 375 -35.55 4.43 2.68
N VAL A 376 -35.79 5.71 3.01
CA VAL A 376 -37.14 6.27 3.16
C VAL A 376 -37.29 7.50 2.26
N VAL A 377 -38.14 7.36 1.24
CA VAL A 377 -38.34 8.33 0.17
C VAL A 377 -39.71 8.98 0.34
N ASP A 378 -39.74 10.24 0.81
CA ASP A 378 -40.96 11.05 0.90
C ASP A 378 -41.12 11.93 -0.35
N THR A 379 -41.94 11.47 -1.30
CA THR A 379 -42.29 12.21 -2.51
C THR A 379 -43.40 13.24 -2.28
N THR A 380 -44.04 13.27 -1.10
CA THR A 380 -45.22 14.13 -0.82
C THR A 380 -44.87 15.62 -0.72
N GLN A 381 -43.57 15.93 -0.60
CA GLN A 381 -43.00 17.27 -0.58
C GLN A 381 -42.24 17.62 -1.87
N GLY A 382 -42.28 16.74 -2.90
CA GLY A 382 -41.45 16.85 -4.10
C GLY A 382 -39.95 16.90 -3.74
N LYS A 383 -39.17 17.68 -4.50
CA LYS A 383 -37.71 17.80 -4.30
C LYS A 383 -37.30 18.29 -2.90
N ALA A 384 -38.18 18.96 -2.16
CA ALA A 384 -37.89 19.38 -0.78
C ALA A 384 -37.86 18.21 0.22
N GLY A 385 -38.52 17.08 -0.10
CA GLY A 385 -38.52 15.85 0.70
C GLY A 385 -37.31 14.95 0.48
N PHE A 386 -36.46 15.24 -0.52
CA PHE A 386 -35.29 14.43 -0.85
C PHE A 386 -34.27 14.41 0.30
N GLN A 387 -33.78 13.21 0.64
CA GLN A 387 -32.77 12.97 1.67
C GLN A 387 -31.45 12.48 1.08
N TYR A 388 -31.46 11.81 -0.07
CA TYR A 388 -30.29 11.16 -0.70
C TYR A 388 -29.57 12.09 -1.69
N THR A 389 -29.43 13.35 -1.31
CA THR A 389 -28.80 14.43 -2.11
C THR A 389 -27.35 14.66 -1.67
N ASP A 390 -26.49 15.19 -2.53
CA ASP A 390 -25.09 15.51 -2.20
C ASP A 390 -24.94 16.33 -0.90
N GLY A 391 -25.79 17.34 -0.69
CA GLY A 391 -25.79 18.18 0.51
C GLY A 391 -26.41 17.56 1.78
N LYS A 392 -26.68 16.24 1.78
CA LYS A 392 -27.30 15.49 2.89
C LYS A 392 -26.66 14.10 3.14
N ARG A 393 -25.53 13.79 2.48
CA ARG A 393 -24.76 12.57 2.77
C ARG A 393 -24.10 12.66 4.15
N SER A 394 -23.65 11.53 4.70
CA SER A 394 -22.94 11.57 5.98
C SER A 394 -21.65 12.36 5.86
N THR A 395 -21.33 13.07 6.93
CA THR A 395 -20.04 13.74 7.16
C THR A 395 -19.36 13.20 8.42
N THR A 396 -19.91 12.11 8.97
CA THR A 396 -19.25 11.31 10.00
C THR A 396 -18.12 10.55 9.34
N ALA A 397 -16.95 10.53 9.96
CA ALA A 397 -15.86 9.69 9.51
C ALA A 397 -15.86 8.37 10.30
N PRO A 398 -15.45 7.25 9.69
CA PRO A 398 -15.24 5.99 10.40
C PRO A 398 -14.32 6.14 11.61
N TRP A 399 -14.54 5.32 12.63
CA TRP A 399 -13.73 5.30 13.84
C TRP A 399 -13.40 3.89 14.31
N TRP A 400 -12.44 3.81 15.22
CA TRP A 400 -12.00 2.56 15.82
C TRP A 400 -12.60 2.45 17.22
N GLU A 401 -13.13 1.29 17.59
CA GLU A 401 -13.58 1.03 18.96
C GLU A 401 -12.41 0.73 19.89
N ASP A 402 -12.63 0.88 21.21
CA ASP A 402 -11.62 0.58 22.23
C ASP A 402 -11.12 -0.88 22.09
N GLY A 403 -9.80 -1.04 22.00
CA GLY A 403 -9.17 -2.35 21.80
C GLY A 403 -9.00 -2.78 20.34
N ALA A 404 -9.38 -1.95 19.36
CA ALA A 404 -8.99 -2.16 17.96
C ALA A 404 -7.46 -2.24 17.82
N ALA A 405 -6.97 -3.22 17.04
CA ALA A 405 -5.55 -3.48 16.89
C ALA A 405 -5.19 -3.94 15.47
N ALA A 406 -4.00 -3.56 15.00
CA ALA A 406 -3.33 -4.21 13.89
C ALA A 406 -2.38 -5.29 14.43
N THR A 407 -2.40 -6.48 13.82
CA THR A 407 -1.73 -7.69 14.30
C THR A 407 -1.02 -8.40 13.15
N ALA A 408 0.03 -9.16 13.44
CA ALA A 408 0.69 -9.98 12.44
C ALA A 408 0.88 -11.42 12.93
N ALA A 409 0.67 -12.37 12.03
CA ALA A 409 0.88 -13.80 12.21
C ALA A 409 1.83 -14.34 11.11
N ASN A 410 2.17 -15.62 11.19
CA ASN A 410 2.96 -16.34 10.17
C ASN A 410 4.27 -15.62 9.77
N LEU A 411 4.93 -15.00 10.76
CA LEU A 411 6.15 -14.23 10.57
C LEU A 411 7.29 -15.15 10.08
N THR A 412 7.87 -14.81 8.94
CA THR A 412 9.12 -15.40 8.45
C THR A 412 10.17 -14.30 8.27
N GLU A 413 11.33 -14.63 7.73
CA GLU A 413 12.36 -13.64 7.39
C GLU A 413 11.89 -12.68 6.29
N THR A 414 10.97 -13.06 5.42
CA THR A 414 10.57 -12.23 4.25
C THR A 414 9.06 -12.10 4.06
N SER A 415 8.26 -12.55 5.03
CA SER A 415 6.79 -12.52 4.96
C SER A 415 6.10 -12.35 6.32
N ALA A 416 4.85 -11.89 6.28
CA ALA A 416 3.94 -11.79 7.41
C ALA A 416 2.48 -11.86 6.92
N THR A 417 1.57 -12.47 7.69
CA THR A 417 0.13 -12.29 7.50
C THR A 417 -0.34 -11.14 8.39
N LEU A 418 -0.59 -9.96 7.81
CA LEU A 418 -1.16 -8.81 8.51
C LEU A 418 -2.68 -8.96 8.65
N GLY A 419 -3.25 -8.60 9.78
CA GLY A 419 -4.70 -8.46 9.94
C GLY A 419 -5.06 -7.40 10.97
N PHE A 420 -6.26 -6.83 10.88
CA PHE A 420 -6.71 -5.77 11.80
C PHE A 420 -8.20 -5.83 12.13
N THR A 421 -8.56 -5.31 13.31
CA THR A 421 -9.95 -5.03 13.69
C THR A 421 -10.55 -4.05 12.68
N GLN A 422 -11.74 -4.36 12.13
CA GLN A 422 -12.43 -3.43 11.23
C GLN A 422 -12.84 -2.15 11.96
N ALA A 423 -12.82 -1.02 11.25
CA ALA A 423 -13.41 0.22 11.74
C ALA A 423 -14.94 0.09 11.74
N VAL A 424 -15.59 0.90 12.56
CA VAL A 424 -17.04 1.09 12.57
C VAL A 424 -17.38 2.47 12.01
N ASP A 425 -18.62 2.62 11.53
CA ASP A 425 -19.11 3.86 10.96
C ASP A 425 -20.62 4.06 11.26
N ASP A 426 -21.15 5.26 11.06
CA ASP A 426 -22.60 5.50 11.16
C ASP A 426 -23.38 5.09 9.90
N GLN A 427 -22.66 4.84 8.80
CA GLN A 427 -23.10 4.25 7.55
C GLN A 427 -22.34 2.95 7.23
N LEU A 428 -21.30 3.01 6.40
CA LEU A 428 -20.52 1.88 5.91
C LEU A 428 -19.07 2.31 5.71
N VAL A 429 -18.14 1.57 6.32
CA VAL A 429 -16.73 1.61 5.91
C VAL A 429 -16.62 0.94 4.54
N ASN A 430 -16.29 1.72 3.51
CA ASN A 430 -16.18 1.27 2.12
C ASN A 430 -14.82 0.62 1.85
N TYR A 431 -13.73 1.24 2.29
CA TYR A 431 -12.38 0.74 2.09
C TYR A 431 -11.39 1.20 3.17
N TYR A 432 -10.20 0.60 3.12
CA TYR A 432 -9.07 0.96 3.97
C TYR A 432 -7.85 1.32 3.11
N GLU A 433 -7.05 2.27 3.56
CA GLU A 433 -5.69 2.53 3.08
C GLU A 433 -4.71 2.00 4.13
N ILE A 434 -3.87 1.04 3.73
CA ILE A 434 -2.91 0.34 4.59
C ILE A 434 -1.51 0.84 4.21
N GLY A 435 -0.92 1.67 5.05
CA GLY A 435 0.48 2.07 4.99
C GLY A 435 1.38 1.08 5.73
N ILE A 436 2.51 0.73 5.13
CA ILE A 436 3.59 -0.07 5.71
C ILE A 436 4.92 0.65 5.45
N THR A 437 5.58 1.07 6.53
CA THR A 437 6.92 1.66 6.49
C THR A 437 7.88 0.87 7.37
N ASP A 438 9.17 1.07 7.19
CA ASP A 438 10.16 0.62 8.17
C ASP A 438 10.09 1.46 9.47
N SER A 439 10.95 1.11 10.44
CA SER A 439 11.17 1.83 11.69
C SER A 439 11.54 3.32 11.52
N ALA A 440 12.09 3.72 10.37
CA ALA A 440 12.49 5.10 10.07
C ALA A 440 11.37 5.92 9.39
N GLY A 441 10.31 5.26 8.92
CA GLY A 441 9.23 5.89 8.16
C GLY A 441 9.43 5.84 6.64
N ASN A 442 10.42 5.11 6.13
CA ASN A 442 10.58 4.92 4.68
C ASN A 442 9.51 3.96 4.15
N PRO A 443 8.93 4.22 2.95
CA PRO A 443 8.03 3.30 2.27
C PRO A 443 8.61 1.89 2.12
N ALA A 444 7.97 0.88 2.70
CA ALA A 444 8.39 -0.51 2.52
C ALA A 444 7.98 -1.03 1.13
N SER A 445 8.87 -1.74 0.43
CA SER A 445 8.51 -2.48 -0.78
C SER A 445 8.14 -3.92 -0.42
N PHE A 446 6.99 -4.39 -0.92
CA PHE A 446 6.46 -5.73 -0.64
C PHE A 446 5.48 -6.15 -1.75
N LYS A 447 5.03 -7.40 -1.70
CA LYS A 447 3.84 -7.87 -2.40
C LYS A 447 2.76 -8.22 -1.41
N ALA A 448 1.52 -7.85 -1.70
CA ALA A 448 0.36 -8.20 -0.89
C ALA A 448 -0.61 -9.08 -1.68
N ASN A 449 -1.31 -9.98 -0.97
CA ASN A 449 -2.52 -10.65 -1.43
C ASN A 449 -3.57 -10.64 -0.30
N GLN A 450 -4.86 -10.68 -0.63
CA GLN A 450 -5.92 -10.66 0.37
C GLN A 450 -6.13 -12.06 0.97
N VAL A 451 -6.48 -12.12 2.26
CA VAL A 451 -6.69 -13.37 3.00
C VAL A 451 -8.09 -13.39 3.64
N PRO A 452 -8.92 -14.42 3.37
CA PRO A 452 -8.74 -15.42 2.31
C PRO A 452 -8.76 -14.80 0.91
N ASP A 453 -8.10 -15.47 -0.05
CA ASP A 453 -8.08 -15.09 -1.45
C ASP A 453 -9.25 -15.75 -2.20
N PHE A 454 -10.08 -14.93 -2.84
CA PHE A 454 -11.28 -15.36 -3.55
C PHE A 454 -11.06 -15.62 -5.05
N GLY A 455 -9.93 -15.21 -5.61
CA GLY A 455 -9.60 -15.38 -7.04
C GLY A 455 -8.45 -16.33 -7.32
N ASN A 456 -7.70 -16.76 -6.29
CA ASN A 456 -6.31 -17.22 -6.45
C ASN A 456 -5.47 -16.18 -7.21
N ASN A 457 -5.63 -14.91 -6.82
CA ASN A 457 -4.99 -13.77 -7.45
C ASN A 457 -3.48 -13.80 -7.21
N ALA A 458 -2.72 -13.35 -8.23
CA ALA A 458 -1.28 -13.21 -8.06
C ALA A 458 -0.97 -12.06 -7.08
N PRO A 459 -0.06 -12.24 -6.09
CA PRO A 459 0.33 -11.17 -5.18
C PRO A 459 0.86 -9.95 -5.93
N LYS A 460 0.29 -8.78 -5.64
CA LYS A 460 0.58 -7.52 -6.33
C LYS A 460 1.66 -6.74 -5.58
N SER A 461 2.62 -6.17 -6.31
CA SER A 461 3.71 -5.36 -5.74
C SER A 461 3.22 -3.96 -5.35
N PHE A 462 3.66 -3.48 -4.19
CA PHE A 462 3.41 -2.16 -3.66
C PHE A 462 4.66 -1.56 -3.00
N THR A 463 4.68 -0.25 -2.85
CA THR A 463 5.68 0.49 -2.09
C THR A 463 4.98 1.49 -1.18
N GLY A 464 5.20 1.37 0.14
CA GLY A 464 4.68 2.26 1.17
C GLY A 464 3.21 2.07 1.54
N SER A 465 2.30 1.85 0.59
CA SER A 465 0.88 1.65 0.89
C SER A 465 0.11 0.91 -0.20
N PHE A 466 -1.06 0.40 0.16
CA PHE A 466 -2.08 -0.11 -0.75
C PHE A 466 -3.47 0.15 -0.19
N LYS A 467 -4.49 0.18 -1.06
CA LYS A 467 -5.90 0.24 -0.63
C LYS A 467 -6.56 -1.13 -0.76
N ALA A 468 -7.55 -1.41 0.08
CA ALA A 468 -8.33 -2.63 0.01
C ALA A 468 -9.79 -2.37 0.37
N TYR A 469 -10.73 -2.93 -0.40
CA TYR A 469 -12.16 -2.84 -0.07
C TYR A 469 -12.45 -3.48 1.28
N SER A 470 -13.38 -2.85 1.98
CA SER A 470 -13.94 -3.36 3.22
C SER A 470 -14.65 -4.68 2.97
N ARG A 471 -14.57 -5.58 3.95
CA ARG A 471 -15.25 -6.87 3.93
C ARG A 471 -16.38 -6.91 4.95
N TRP A 472 -16.95 -5.76 5.28
CA TRP A 472 -17.98 -5.64 6.30
C TRP A 472 -19.23 -6.47 5.99
N TYR A 473 -19.61 -6.64 4.71
CA TYR A 473 -20.74 -7.50 4.33
C TYR A 473 -20.30 -8.83 3.68
N MET A 474 -19.08 -8.94 3.15
CA MET A 474 -18.57 -10.18 2.54
C MET A 474 -18.20 -11.25 3.59
N THR A 475 -18.35 -12.53 3.26
CA THR A 475 -17.94 -13.63 4.17
C THR A 475 -16.52 -14.16 3.83
N PRO A 476 -15.63 -14.42 4.81
CA PRO A 476 -15.72 -14.00 6.20
C PRO A 476 -15.43 -12.49 6.34
N GLN A 477 -16.07 -11.85 7.33
CA GLN A 477 -15.95 -10.42 7.61
C GLN A 477 -14.61 -10.05 8.29
N THR A 478 -13.48 -10.37 7.64
CA THR A 478 -12.13 -10.23 8.19
C THR A 478 -11.21 -9.49 7.22
N MET A 479 -10.41 -8.56 7.75
CA MET A 479 -9.35 -7.88 7.00
C MET A 479 -8.02 -8.58 7.29
N GLY A 480 -7.53 -9.34 6.30
CA GLY A 480 -6.27 -10.07 6.36
C GLY A 480 -5.51 -9.96 5.04
N PHE A 481 -4.18 -9.93 5.11
CA PHE A 481 -3.28 -9.73 3.97
C PHE A 481 -1.98 -10.51 4.14
N ASP A 482 -1.64 -11.36 3.18
CA ASP A 482 -0.34 -12.01 3.12
C ASP A 482 0.66 -11.08 2.43
N LEU A 483 1.68 -10.67 3.19
CA LEU A 483 2.76 -9.79 2.77
C LEU A 483 4.02 -10.64 2.50
N THR A 484 4.67 -10.43 1.36
CA THR A 484 5.90 -11.15 0.96
C THR A 484 6.93 -10.22 0.33
N GLY A 485 8.20 -10.62 0.32
CA GLY A 485 9.30 -9.78 -0.20
C GLY A 485 9.75 -8.69 0.78
N LEU A 486 9.39 -8.82 2.06
CA LEU A 486 9.90 -7.96 3.14
C LEU A 486 11.39 -8.26 3.41
N LYS A 487 12.11 -7.30 4.00
CA LYS A 487 13.49 -7.49 4.46
C LYS A 487 13.53 -8.36 5.74
N PRO A 488 14.53 -9.26 5.90
CA PRO A 488 14.81 -9.93 7.16
C PRO A 488 15.03 -8.98 8.32
N ALA A 489 14.77 -9.48 9.52
CA ALA A 489 15.14 -8.86 10.79
C ALA A 489 14.61 -7.43 11.04
N THR A 490 13.64 -6.97 10.26
CA THR A 490 13.19 -5.57 10.15
C THR A 490 11.86 -5.37 10.85
N THR A 491 11.74 -4.31 11.67
CA THR A 491 10.48 -3.86 12.26
C THR A 491 9.76 -2.95 11.28
N TYR A 492 8.51 -3.29 11.02
CA TYR A 492 7.59 -2.56 10.16
C TYR A 492 6.52 -1.87 11.00
N ARG A 493 6.22 -0.62 10.66
CA ARG A 493 5.09 0.15 11.19
C ARG A 493 3.93 0.02 10.22
N VAL A 494 2.75 -0.28 10.76
CA VAL A 494 1.49 -0.36 10.04
C VAL A 494 0.63 0.83 10.44
N LYS A 495 0.03 1.48 9.45
CA LYS A 495 -0.93 2.55 9.63
C LYS A 495 -2.15 2.29 8.75
N VAL A 496 -3.32 2.08 9.34
CA VAL A 496 -4.57 1.86 8.62
C VAL A 496 -5.47 3.08 8.76
N VAL A 497 -5.96 3.61 7.64
CA VAL A 497 -6.98 4.65 7.59
C VAL A 497 -8.24 4.04 6.98
N ALA A 498 -9.38 4.20 7.64
CA ALA A 498 -10.67 3.74 7.15
C ALA A 498 -11.40 4.88 6.42
N TYR A 499 -12.12 4.55 5.35
CA TYR A 499 -12.89 5.50 4.54
C TYR A 499 -14.32 4.98 4.34
N ASP A 500 -15.30 5.87 4.46
CA ASP A 500 -16.71 5.56 4.15
C ASP A 500 -17.03 5.69 2.65
N ASP A 501 -18.29 5.43 2.29
CA ASP A 501 -18.81 5.60 0.92
C ASP A 501 -18.64 7.04 0.38
N PHE A 502 -18.59 8.04 1.26
CA PHE A 502 -18.53 9.47 0.95
C PHE A 502 -17.11 10.06 1.07
N GLN A 503 -16.09 9.20 1.22
CA GLN A 503 -14.67 9.53 1.31
C GLN A 503 -14.28 10.29 2.59
N ASN A 504 -15.11 10.26 3.64
CA ASN A 504 -14.75 10.70 4.97
C ASN A 504 -13.68 9.74 5.54
N ALA A 505 -12.50 10.27 5.85
CA ALA A 505 -11.37 9.48 6.35
C ALA A 505 -11.33 9.46 7.88
N SER A 506 -11.05 8.31 8.49
CA SER A 506 -10.95 8.14 9.94
C SER A 506 -9.96 9.13 10.55
N ALA A 507 -10.43 10.01 11.45
CA ALA A 507 -9.66 11.14 11.97
C ALA A 507 -8.39 10.71 12.76
N VAL A 508 -8.41 9.51 13.33
CA VAL A 508 -7.27 8.84 13.95
C VAL A 508 -7.02 7.54 13.18
N PRO A 509 -5.80 7.26 12.71
CA PRO A 509 -5.47 5.98 12.10
C PRO A 509 -5.35 4.88 13.16
N LEU A 510 -5.58 3.63 12.76
CA LEU A 510 -5.16 2.47 13.56
C LEU A 510 -3.68 2.20 13.28
N GLU A 511 -2.86 2.26 14.32
CA GLU A 511 -1.41 2.03 14.21
C GLU A 511 -1.00 0.72 14.89
N GLY A 512 0.06 0.10 14.38
CA GLY A 512 0.63 -1.12 14.95
C GLY A 512 2.03 -1.39 14.40
N THR A 513 2.68 -2.42 14.94
CA THR A 513 4.03 -2.82 14.50
C THR A 513 4.17 -4.33 14.46
N PHE A 514 4.96 -4.83 13.51
CA PHE A 514 5.42 -6.23 13.52
C PHE A 514 6.87 -6.31 13.08
N ARG A 515 7.53 -7.45 13.29
CA ARG A 515 8.93 -7.66 12.88
C ARG A 515 9.09 -8.97 12.15
N THR A 516 9.83 -8.97 11.04
CA THR A 516 10.26 -10.20 10.37
C THR A 516 11.28 -10.99 11.20
N ALA A 517 11.37 -12.29 10.96
CA ALA A 517 12.36 -13.16 11.59
C ALA A 517 13.78 -12.92 11.03
N GLY A 518 14.77 -13.59 11.61
CA GLY A 518 16.17 -13.52 11.18
C GLY A 518 17.02 -12.49 11.94
N THR A 519 18.30 -12.46 11.58
CA THR A 519 19.35 -11.58 12.11
C THR A 519 19.62 -10.41 11.17
N MET A 520 20.04 -9.27 11.71
CA MET A 520 20.53 -8.15 10.91
C MET A 520 22.02 -8.36 10.64
N GLU A 521 22.50 -8.01 9.44
CA GLU A 521 23.93 -7.88 9.15
C GLU A 521 24.22 -6.44 8.68
N PHE A 522 25.22 -5.78 9.28
CA PHE A 522 25.61 -4.44 8.85
C PHE A 522 26.29 -4.54 7.48
N PRO A 523 25.95 -3.69 6.50
CA PRO A 523 26.48 -3.83 5.15
C PRO A 523 28.01 -3.72 5.10
N THR A 524 28.60 -4.25 4.04
CA THR A 524 30.01 -4.03 3.70
C THR A 524 30.11 -3.00 2.57
N LEU A 525 31.19 -2.21 2.57
CA LEU A 525 31.55 -1.45 1.38
C LEU A 525 32.09 -2.44 0.32
N PRO A 526 31.66 -2.34 -0.95
CA PRO A 526 32.25 -3.14 -2.00
C PRO A 526 33.67 -2.65 -2.29
N GLU A 527 34.61 -3.59 -2.25
CA GLU A 527 36.03 -3.35 -2.51
C GLU A 527 36.27 -3.10 -4.01
N ALA A 528 36.36 -1.83 -4.40
CA ALA A 528 37.22 -1.39 -5.49
C ALA A 528 38.58 -0.99 -4.91
N THR A 529 39.23 -1.92 -4.21
CA THR A 529 40.54 -1.70 -3.58
C THR A 529 41.59 -1.67 -4.68
N LEU A 530 42.26 -0.54 -4.86
CA LEU A 530 43.47 -0.48 -5.70
C LEU A 530 44.51 -1.46 -5.15
N PRO A 531 45.28 -2.16 -6.00
CA PRO A 531 46.28 -3.11 -5.52
C PRO A 531 47.36 -2.38 -4.72
N GLU A 532 47.90 -3.03 -3.68
CA GLU A 532 48.88 -2.39 -2.76
C GLU A 532 50.16 -1.91 -3.47
N ASP A 533 50.46 -2.44 -4.66
CA ASP A 533 51.59 -2.08 -5.51
C ASP A 533 51.24 -1.07 -6.63
N ILE A 534 50.06 -0.44 -6.62
CA ILE A 534 49.65 0.50 -7.68
C ILE A 534 50.62 1.68 -7.84
N GLU A 535 51.30 2.09 -6.77
CA GLU A 535 52.32 3.14 -6.77
C GLU A 535 53.70 2.67 -7.28
N ASP A 536 53.94 1.36 -7.40
CA ASP A 536 55.24 0.82 -7.83
C ASP A 536 55.52 1.19 -9.29
N ASP A 537 56.73 1.73 -9.52
CA ASP A 537 57.21 2.28 -10.79
C ASP A 537 56.42 3.48 -11.35
N LEU A 538 55.50 4.09 -10.58
CA LEU A 538 54.95 5.41 -10.92
C LEU A 538 56.09 6.45 -10.98
N PHE A 539 56.18 7.20 -12.07
CA PHE A 539 57.26 8.19 -12.28
C PHE A 539 56.76 9.59 -12.66
N PHE A 540 55.46 9.75 -12.88
CA PHE A 540 54.83 10.98 -13.31
C PHE A 540 53.37 10.97 -12.84
N ASP A 541 52.93 12.02 -12.16
CA ASP A 541 51.54 12.17 -11.69
C ASP A 541 51.14 13.65 -11.68
N MET A 542 50.08 13.99 -12.41
CA MET A 542 49.56 15.34 -12.55
C MET A 542 48.03 15.35 -12.44
N GLY A 543 47.50 15.62 -11.24
CA GLY A 543 46.08 15.93 -10.99
C GLY A 543 45.67 17.39 -11.27
N PHE A 544 46.51 18.16 -11.98
CA PHE A 544 46.21 19.50 -12.53
C PHE A 544 45.52 20.54 -11.62
N GLU A 545 45.66 20.45 -10.30
CA GLU A 545 44.89 21.17 -9.26
C GLU A 545 45.11 22.71 -9.19
N GLY A 546 44.83 23.41 -10.29
CA GLY A 546 45.13 24.84 -10.48
C GLY A 546 46.58 25.13 -10.83
N ASP A 547 47.44 24.11 -10.98
CA ASP A 547 48.80 24.25 -11.48
C ASP A 547 49.20 23.13 -12.47
N LEU A 548 50.44 23.18 -12.98
CA LEU A 548 50.97 22.26 -13.99
C LEU A 548 52.22 21.53 -13.47
N SER A 549 52.26 21.17 -12.19
CA SER A 549 53.36 20.45 -11.56
C SER A 549 53.08 18.96 -11.47
N ASP A 550 54.09 18.15 -11.75
CA ASP A 550 54.10 16.71 -11.55
C ASP A 550 54.59 16.41 -10.12
N SER A 551 53.77 15.68 -9.37
CA SER A 551 53.93 15.41 -7.94
C SER A 551 55.07 14.42 -7.63
N VAL A 552 55.43 13.58 -8.62
CA VAL A 552 56.40 12.47 -8.48
C VAL A 552 57.73 12.79 -9.17
N GLY A 553 57.70 13.10 -10.47
CA GLY A 553 58.89 13.33 -11.29
C GLY A 553 59.44 14.76 -11.21
N GLY A 554 58.68 15.70 -10.62
CA GLY A 554 59.08 17.09 -10.42
C GLY A 554 59.16 17.92 -11.72
N VAL A 555 58.53 17.45 -12.80
CA VAL A 555 58.35 18.24 -14.02
C VAL A 555 57.36 19.39 -13.74
N THR A 556 57.55 20.55 -14.39
CA THR A 556 56.51 21.59 -14.42
C THR A 556 56.21 21.92 -15.88
N GLY A 557 54.98 21.66 -16.29
CA GLY A 557 54.51 21.88 -17.65
C GLY A 557 54.57 23.35 -18.05
N THR A 558 55.11 23.63 -19.24
CA THR A 558 55.18 24.99 -19.78
C THR A 558 54.02 25.21 -20.76
N PRO A 559 52.99 26.01 -20.39
CA PRO A 559 51.84 26.24 -21.25
C PRO A 559 52.18 27.21 -22.38
N THR A 560 51.63 26.95 -23.56
CA THR A 560 51.64 27.85 -24.72
C THR A 560 50.20 28.01 -25.22
N GLY A 561 49.79 29.23 -25.56
CA GLY A 561 48.46 29.50 -26.13
C GLY A 561 47.33 29.51 -25.10
N ASN A 562 46.18 28.93 -25.46
CA ASN A 562 44.96 28.96 -24.65
C ASN A 562 44.91 27.78 -23.66
N VAL A 563 45.65 27.90 -22.56
CA VAL A 563 45.64 26.95 -21.44
C VAL A 563 45.03 27.62 -20.20
N GLY A 564 44.16 26.91 -19.50
CA GLY A 564 43.54 27.34 -18.25
C GLY A 564 43.10 26.14 -17.40
N PHE A 565 42.16 26.35 -16.48
CA PHE A 565 41.60 25.29 -15.63
C PHE A 565 40.08 25.25 -15.70
N ALA A 566 39.51 24.09 -15.43
CA ALA A 566 38.08 23.78 -15.44
C ALA A 566 37.72 22.88 -14.25
N ASP A 567 36.43 22.69 -14.00
CA ASP A 567 36.01 21.66 -13.05
C ASP A 567 36.35 20.27 -13.60
N SER A 568 36.83 19.40 -12.71
CA SER A 568 37.29 18.04 -13.00
C SER A 568 36.15 17.09 -13.42
N TYR A 569 36.48 15.82 -13.66
CA TYR A 569 35.51 14.73 -13.86
C TYR A 569 34.62 14.51 -12.64
N ARG A 570 35.09 14.91 -11.44
CA ARG A 570 34.28 14.98 -10.22
C ARG A 570 34.46 16.33 -9.50
N ALA A 571 33.44 16.77 -8.77
CA ALA A 571 33.48 18.04 -8.05
C ALA A 571 34.39 18.04 -6.80
N ASP A 572 34.78 16.85 -6.31
CA ASP A 572 35.70 16.65 -5.19
C ASP A 572 37.16 16.41 -5.62
N HIS A 573 37.39 16.13 -6.90
CA HIS A 573 38.71 16.10 -7.57
C HIS A 573 39.09 17.48 -8.13
N GLY A 574 38.72 18.55 -7.40
CA GLY A 574 39.19 19.92 -7.62
C GLY A 574 39.12 20.47 -9.06
N LYS A 575 40.25 20.48 -9.79
CA LYS A 575 40.43 21.18 -11.07
C LYS A 575 41.23 20.39 -12.10
N ALA A 576 40.62 20.23 -13.28
CA ALA A 576 41.28 19.75 -14.49
C ALA A 576 41.96 20.87 -15.29
N VAL A 577 42.98 20.54 -16.08
CA VAL A 577 43.56 21.48 -17.06
C VAL A 577 42.70 21.55 -18.33
N ARG A 578 42.47 22.77 -18.84
CA ARG A 578 41.72 23.05 -20.06
C ARG A 578 42.64 23.54 -21.18
N LEU A 579 42.64 22.85 -22.32
CA LEU A 579 43.36 23.24 -23.53
C LEU A 579 42.38 23.57 -24.67
N GLY A 580 42.54 24.75 -25.27
CA GLY A 580 41.84 25.13 -26.50
C GLY A 580 42.47 24.55 -27.77
N SER A 581 41.68 24.37 -28.83
CA SER A 581 42.16 23.84 -30.11
C SER A 581 43.02 24.82 -30.91
N GLY A 582 44.04 24.29 -31.60
CA GLY A 582 44.89 24.91 -32.61
C GLY A 582 46.39 24.68 -32.36
N ASN A 583 47.21 24.62 -33.42
CA ASN A 583 48.67 24.42 -33.34
C ASN A 583 49.45 25.45 -32.47
N GLY A 584 48.79 26.53 -32.02
CA GLY A 584 49.35 27.53 -31.11
C GLY A 584 49.06 27.26 -29.63
N THR A 585 48.34 26.19 -29.28
CA THR A 585 47.97 25.83 -27.91
C THR A 585 48.48 24.44 -27.57
N TYR A 586 49.28 24.32 -26.50
CA TYR A 586 49.83 23.05 -26.00
C TYR A 586 50.50 23.23 -24.63
N ILE A 587 50.84 22.12 -23.96
CA ILE A 587 51.70 22.12 -22.77
C ILE A 587 52.97 21.32 -23.08
N ASP A 588 54.14 21.93 -22.89
CA ASP A 588 55.46 21.27 -23.00
C ASP A 588 55.79 20.60 -21.66
N LEU A 589 55.86 19.26 -21.65
CA LEU A 589 56.26 18.46 -20.49
C LEU A 589 57.74 18.06 -20.55
N GLY A 590 58.52 18.69 -21.44
CA GLY A 590 59.95 18.44 -21.57
C GLY A 590 60.26 17.04 -22.12
N LYS A 591 61.36 16.43 -21.64
CA LYS A 591 61.83 15.11 -22.11
C LYS A 591 62.12 14.17 -20.92
N PRO A 592 61.10 13.59 -20.28
CA PRO A 592 61.30 12.56 -19.26
C PRO A 592 62.13 11.39 -19.80
N ALA A 593 63.15 10.96 -19.07
CA ALA A 593 64.07 9.90 -19.52
C ALA A 593 63.40 8.51 -19.57
N GLN A 594 62.30 8.35 -18.86
CA GLN A 594 61.43 7.17 -18.84
C GLN A 594 60.69 7.01 -20.18
N LEU A 595 60.26 8.12 -20.81
CA LEU A 595 59.58 8.13 -22.11
C LEU A 595 60.53 7.95 -23.30
N ASP A 596 61.83 7.85 -23.07
CA ASP A 596 62.80 7.37 -24.05
C ASP A 596 62.76 5.83 -24.12
N LEU A 597 61.69 5.28 -24.71
CA LEU A 597 61.30 3.86 -24.55
C LEU A 597 62.30 2.83 -25.09
N GLY A 598 63.27 3.23 -25.91
CA GLY A 598 64.33 2.35 -26.38
C GLY A 598 63.81 1.08 -27.08
N THR A 599 64.45 -0.04 -26.81
CA THR A 599 64.03 -1.37 -27.28
C THR A 599 63.36 -2.22 -26.20
N ASP A 600 63.38 -1.75 -24.96
CA ASP A 600 63.34 -2.59 -23.76
C ASP A 600 62.57 -1.97 -22.58
N LYS A 601 62.15 -0.69 -22.64
CA LYS A 601 61.34 -0.09 -21.56
C LYS A 601 59.84 -0.32 -21.77
N ASN A 602 59.16 -0.58 -20.66
CA ASN A 602 57.72 -0.61 -20.56
C ASN A 602 57.16 0.79 -20.27
N LEU A 603 55.84 0.94 -20.45
CA LEU A 603 55.11 2.16 -20.12
C LEU A 603 53.65 1.84 -19.82
N THR A 604 53.08 2.52 -18.83
CA THR A 604 51.63 2.81 -18.79
C THR A 604 51.43 4.32 -18.80
N VAL A 605 50.40 4.79 -19.49
CA VAL A 605 49.87 6.15 -19.40
C VAL A 605 48.38 6.05 -19.07
N ASN A 606 47.92 6.73 -18.03
CA ASN A 606 46.51 6.87 -17.66
C ASN A 606 46.16 8.36 -17.58
N PHE A 607 44.92 8.72 -17.92
CA PHE A 607 44.34 10.03 -17.63
C PHE A 607 42.82 10.02 -17.75
N TRP A 608 42.16 10.93 -17.05
CA TRP A 608 40.79 11.34 -17.35
C TRP A 608 40.80 12.43 -18.43
N ILE A 609 39.88 12.36 -19.39
CA ILE A 609 39.75 13.38 -20.44
C ILE A 609 38.29 13.63 -20.81
N LYS A 610 38.00 14.88 -21.13
CA LYS A 610 36.78 15.31 -21.81
C LYS A 610 37.14 16.10 -23.07
N VAL A 611 36.92 15.50 -24.24
CA VAL A 611 37.18 16.18 -25.52
C VAL A 611 36.06 17.18 -25.81
N ASN A 612 36.42 18.46 -25.86
CA ASN A 612 35.48 19.58 -26.03
C ASN A 612 35.33 20.02 -27.50
N SER A 613 36.37 19.84 -28.31
CA SER A 613 36.35 20.16 -29.74
C SER A 613 37.43 19.38 -30.49
N HIS A 614 37.14 18.94 -31.70
CA HIS A 614 38.10 18.17 -32.52
C HIS A 614 37.80 18.37 -34.01
N SER A 615 38.83 18.34 -34.87
CA SER A 615 38.67 18.29 -36.32
C SER A 615 39.88 17.70 -37.05
N GLY A 616 39.63 16.83 -38.04
CA GLY A 616 40.69 16.25 -38.88
C GLY A 616 41.72 15.46 -38.06
N TYR A 617 42.98 15.43 -38.48
CA TYR A 617 44.04 14.78 -37.68
C TYR A 617 44.47 15.68 -36.52
N SER A 618 44.50 15.15 -35.29
CA SER A 618 44.90 15.86 -34.07
C SER A 618 45.74 14.99 -33.12
N SER A 619 46.28 15.54 -32.03
CA SER A 619 47.03 14.80 -31.02
C SER A 619 46.64 15.21 -29.59
N ILE A 620 46.29 14.23 -28.75
CA ILE A 620 45.98 14.44 -27.32
C ILE A 620 47.29 14.50 -26.53
N LEU A 621 48.14 13.48 -26.72
CA LEU A 621 49.40 13.28 -26.02
C LEU A 621 50.41 12.64 -26.98
N SER A 622 51.61 13.21 -27.09
CA SER A 622 52.60 12.75 -28.06
C SER A 622 54.04 13.13 -27.72
N ASN A 623 54.95 12.16 -27.84
CA ASN A 623 56.39 12.40 -27.86
C ASN A 623 57.01 12.13 -29.25
N LYS A 624 56.18 12.20 -30.29
CA LYS A 624 56.44 11.69 -31.64
C LYS A 624 56.23 12.80 -32.67
N ASN A 625 56.99 12.75 -33.77
CA ASN A 625 56.63 13.46 -34.98
C ASN A 625 55.60 12.60 -35.74
N TRP A 626 54.32 12.87 -35.57
CA TRP A 626 53.22 12.00 -36.01
C TRP A 626 52.91 12.11 -37.51
N ALA A 627 53.63 12.95 -38.26
CA ALA A 627 53.47 13.06 -39.72
C ALA A 627 53.58 11.72 -40.47
N ASN A 628 54.13 10.67 -39.85
CA ASN A 628 53.85 9.27 -40.19
C ASN A 628 53.73 8.43 -38.89
N TRP A 629 52.76 7.51 -38.85
CA TRP A 629 52.46 6.61 -37.73
C TRP A 629 53.62 5.71 -37.27
N TRP A 630 54.53 5.35 -38.17
CA TRP A 630 55.69 4.48 -37.87
C TRP A 630 56.92 5.21 -37.31
N ARG A 631 56.86 6.53 -37.13
CA ARG A 631 57.99 7.31 -36.58
C ARG A 631 58.25 6.98 -35.11
N SER A 632 59.50 7.15 -34.69
CA SER A 632 60.00 6.85 -33.34
C SER A 632 59.15 7.57 -32.26
N GLY A 633 58.64 6.81 -31.30
CA GLY A 633 57.83 7.31 -30.17
C GLY A 633 56.34 6.98 -30.27
N ILE A 634 55.56 7.58 -29.37
CA ILE A 634 54.12 7.33 -29.15
C ILE A 634 53.25 8.56 -29.49
N ASN A 635 52.02 8.33 -29.92
CA ASN A 635 51.00 9.37 -30.11
C ASN A 635 49.60 8.79 -29.83
N VAL A 636 48.84 9.45 -28.96
CA VAL A 636 47.42 9.20 -28.68
C VAL A 636 46.58 10.27 -29.37
N ALA A 637 45.55 9.86 -30.12
CA ALA A 637 44.71 10.74 -30.92
C ALA A 637 43.34 10.11 -31.24
N PRO A 638 42.37 10.89 -31.74
CA PRO A 638 41.29 10.39 -32.59
C PRO A 638 41.81 9.89 -33.95
N GLN A 639 41.19 8.85 -34.52
CA GLN A 639 41.55 8.40 -35.86
C GLN A 639 41.00 9.35 -36.92
N ALA A 640 41.84 10.26 -37.40
CA ALA A 640 41.37 11.41 -38.17
C ALA A 640 40.19 12.08 -37.42
N GLY A 641 39.07 12.35 -38.09
CA GLY A 641 37.90 12.96 -37.48
C GLY A 641 36.99 12.04 -36.65
N ASP A 642 37.34 10.76 -36.46
CA ASP A 642 36.48 9.75 -35.83
C ASP A 642 36.80 9.58 -34.33
N THR A 643 35.89 10.07 -33.48
CA THR A 643 35.95 9.95 -32.02
C THR A 643 35.27 8.71 -31.47
N THR A 644 34.91 7.73 -32.31
CA THR A 644 34.63 6.33 -31.92
C THR A 644 35.87 5.43 -32.06
N LYS A 645 37.01 6.03 -32.45
CA LYS A 645 38.30 5.37 -32.63
C LYS A 645 39.37 6.07 -31.80
N LEU A 646 39.87 5.39 -30.78
CA LEU A 646 40.96 5.88 -29.94
C LEU A 646 42.29 5.35 -30.49
N GLU A 647 42.96 6.17 -31.29
CA GLU A 647 44.17 5.82 -32.02
C GLU A 647 45.44 5.99 -31.16
N PHE A 648 46.03 4.85 -30.78
CA PHE A 648 47.35 4.78 -30.16
C PHE A 648 48.37 4.28 -31.19
N THR A 649 49.35 5.11 -31.56
CA THR A 649 50.39 4.75 -32.55
C THR A 649 51.77 4.66 -31.94
N LEU A 650 52.47 3.57 -32.25
CA LEU A 650 53.79 3.21 -31.76
C LEU A 650 54.72 3.07 -32.96
N GLY A 651 56.02 3.37 -32.81
CA GLY A 651 56.96 3.13 -33.89
C GLY A 651 58.42 3.42 -33.56
N ASP A 652 59.31 2.97 -34.45
CA ASP A 652 60.77 3.01 -34.31
C ASP A 652 61.48 3.90 -35.34
N GLY A 653 60.77 4.40 -36.37
CA GLY A 653 61.34 5.25 -37.42
C GLY A 653 61.93 4.53 -38.64
N THR A 654 61.85 3.20 -38.73
CA THR A 654 62.45 2.40 -39.83
C THR A 654 61.57 2.29 -41.09
N GLY A 655 60.34 2.82 -41.06
CA GLY A 655 59.38 2.77 -42.16
C GLY A 655 58.14 1.97 -41.80
N GLY A 656 57.27 1.68 -42.79
CA GLY A 656 55.95 1.07 -42.55
C GLY A 656 55.94 -0.35 -41.94
N SER A 657 57.10 -0.97 -41.72
CA SER A 657 57.24 -2.23 -40.97
C SER A 657 57.62 -2.05 -39.50
N GLY A 658 58.08 -0.85 -39.11
CA GLY A 658 58.55 -0.53 -37.76
C GLY A 658 57.57 0.32 -36.96
N GLY A 659 56.27 0.14 -37.20
CA GLY A 659 55.20 0.85 -36.50
C GLY A 659 54.00 -0.05 -36.26
N VAL A 660 53.15 0.35 -35.32
CA VAL A 660 51.91 -0.37 -34.94
C VAL A 660 50.80 0.64 -34.64
N TYR A 661 49.58 0.29 -35.03
CA TYR A 661 48.34 0.91 -34.58
C TYR A 661 47.68 0.00 -33.53
N CYS A 662 47.62 0.46 -32.28
CA CYS A 662 46.78 -0.14 -31.24
C CYS A 662 45.48 0.65 -31.08
N THR A 663 44.81 0.95 -32.21
CA THR A 663 43.56 1.71 -32.22
C THR A 663 42.42 0.89 -31.60
N GLY A 664 41.81 1.43 -30.54
CA GLY A 664 40.63 0.88 -29.88
C GLY A 664 39.33 1.40 -30.48
N ASP A 665 38.33 0.51 -30.53
CA ASP A 665 36.95 0.86 -30.86
C ASP A 665 36.24 1.24 -29.56
N VAL A 666 35.71 2.46 -29.48
CA VAL A 666 35.20 3.10 -28.25
C VAL A 666 33.90 3.85 -28.49
N ASP A 667 33.18 4.15 -27.41
CA ASP A 667 32.07 5.10 -27.46
C ASP A 667 32.59 6.53 -27.75
N ASN A 668 31.70 7.38 -28.25
CA ASN A 668 32.05 8.74 -28.65
C ASN A 668 32.41 9.63 -27.44
N TYR A 669 33.71 9.83 -27.22
CA TYR A 669 34.27 10.56 -26.07
C TYR A 669 34.23 12.10 -26.16
N VAL A 670 33.31 12.67 -26.95
CA VAL A 670 33.14 14.12 -27.10
C VAL A 670 32.06 14.64 -26.16
N GLY A 671 32.42 15.57 -25.28
CA GLY A 671 31.51 16.27 -24.37
C GLY A 671 31.28 15.59 -23.00
N ALA A 672 31.67 14.32 -22.84
CA ALA A 672 31.68 13.57 -21.59
C ALA A 672 33.11 13.31 -21.09
N TRP A 673 33.25 12.96 -19.81
CA TRP A 673 34.51 12.55 -19.19
C TRP A 673 34.68 11.04 -19.32
N HIS A 674 35.88 10.60 -19.67
CA HIS A 674 36.26 9.19 -19.83
C HIS A 674 37.67 8.94 -19.30
N MET A 675 37.93 7.73 -18.78
CA MET A 675 39.27 7.31 -18.41
C MET A 675 39.92 6.58 -19.58
N MET A 676 41.11 7.02 -20.00
CA MET A 676 41.87 6.42 -21.09
C MET A 676 43.21 5.92 -20.59
N SER A 677 43.50 4.65 -20.85
CA SER A 677 44.76 4.03 -20.42
C SER A 677 45.45 3.30 -21.58
N PHE A 678 46.77 3.38 -21.64
CA PHE A 678 47.58 2.81 -22.72
C PHE A 678 48.81 2.12 -22.15
N THR A 679 49.09 0.89 -22.56
CA THR A 679 50.28 0.15 -22.11
C THR A 679 51.20 -0.25 -23.26
N VAL A 680 52.49 -0.30 -22.95
CA VAL A 680 53.56 -0.87 -23.79
C VAL A 680 54.32 -1.87 -22.93
N ASP A 681 54.28 -3.13 -23.34
CA ASP A 681 54.90 -4.25 -22.63
C ASP A 681 55.93 -4.93 -23.55
N ARG A 682 57.21 -4.71 -23.25
CA ARG A 682 58.36 -5.29 -23.94
C ARG A 682 58.70 -6.70 -23.45
N GLU A 683 58.11 -7.19 -22.37
CA GLU A 683 58.26 -8.59 -21.96
C GLU A 683 57.30 -9.49 -22.74
N SER A 684 56.00 -9.14 -22.78
CA SER A 684 55.03 -9.88 -23.61
C SER A 684 55.03 -9.48 -25.10
N GLN A 685 55.74 -8.41 -25.47
CA GLN A 685 55.72 -7.80 -26.81
C GLN A 685 54.31 -7.40 -27.26
N THR A 686 53.53 -6.82 -26.35
CA THR A 686 52.20 -6.28 -26.63
C THR A 686 52.11 -4.77 -26.34
N ALA A 687 51.16 -4.11 -26.97
CA ALA A 687 50.65 -2.83 -26.53
C ALA A 687 49.12 -2.89 -26.44
N ARG A 688 48.54 -2.20 -25.46
CA ARG A 688 47.08 -2.21 -25.22
C ARG A 688 46.51 -0.80 -25.11
N THR A 689 45.23 -0.70 -25.45
CA THR A 689 44.40 0.50 -25.31
C THR A 689 43.14 0.14 -24.54
N TYR A 690 42.91 0.87 -23.45
CA TYR A 690 41.77 0.73 -22.55
C TYR A 690 40.91 1.99 -22.57
N PHE A 691 39.62 1.84 -22.28
CA PHE A 691 38.66 2.94 -22.22
C PHE A 691 37.60 2.60 -21.17
N ASP A 692 37.44 3.49 -20.19
CA ASP A 692 36.54 3.32 -19.03
C ASP A 692 36.76 1.98 -18.32
N GLY A 693 38.04 1.66 -18.04
CA GLY A 693 38.48 0.43 -17.35
C GLY A 693 38.57 -0.82 -18.23
N GLU A 694 37.93 -0.85 -19.41
CA GLU A 694 37.86 -2.05 -20.26
C GLU A 694 38.93 -2.09 -21.36
N LEU A 695 39.48 -3.28 -21.63
CA LEU A 695 40.40 -3.51 -22.76
C LEU A 695 39.66 -3.40 -24.11
N LYS A 696 40.06 -2.44 -24.95
CA LYS A 696 39.46 -2.22 -26.29
C LYS A 696 40.35 -2.68 -27.44
N LYS A 697 41.66 -2.73 -27.23
CA LYS A 697 42.62 -3.24 -28.23
C LYS A 697 43.87 -3.81 -27.59
N GLU A 698 44.34 -4.93 -28.14
CA GLU A 698 45.72 -5.41 -28.03
C GLU A 698 46.35 -5.46 -29.43
N ALA A 699 47.66 -5.20 -29.52
CA ALA A 699 48.46 -5.33 -30.73
C ALA A 699 49.87 -5.88 -30.42
N ASP A 700 50.36 -6.77 -31.30
CA ASP A 700 51.74 -7.26 -31.31
C ASP A 700 52.72 -6.13 -31.67
N ILE A 701 53.78 -5.97 -30.87
CA ILE A 701 54.87 -5.01 -31.09
C ILE A 701 56.24 -5.66 -31.30
N ALA A 702 56.32 -6.99 -31.48
CA ALA A 702 57.58 -7.70 -31.73
C ALA A 702 58.35 -7.21 -32.98
N GLY A 703 57.64 -6.58 -33.93
CA GLY A 703 58.23 -5.93 -35.11
C GLY A 703 58.74 -4.49 -34.86
N VAL A 704 58.43 -3.87 -33.73
CA VAL A 704 58.80 -2.47 -33.41
C VAL A 704 60.14 -2.44 -32.70
N GLY A 705 61.16 -1.93 -33.37
CA GLY A 705 62.51 -1.77 -32.84
C GLY A 705 62.63 -0.62 -31.83
N ASN A 706 63.66 0.21 -32.02
CA ASN A 706 64.00 1.27 -31.06
C ASN A 706 63.03 2.47 -31.16
N MET A 707 62.22 2.67 -30.12
CA MET A 707 61.21 3.73 -30.02
C MET A 707 61.75 5.09 -29.52
N THR A 708 63.05 5.23 -29.27
CA THR A 708 63.72 6.48 -28.88
C THR A 708 63.44 7.63 -29.86
N SER A 709 62.55 8.56 -29.51
CA SER A 709 62.18 9.70 -30.36
C SER A 709 63.14 10.88 -30.26
N ASN A 710 63.78 11.08 -29.09
CA ASN A 710 64.51 12.30 -28.71
C ASN A 710 63.68 13.59 -28.76
N LEU A 711 62.34 13.52 -28.78
CA LEU A 711 61.44 14.68 -28.89
C LEU A 711 60.72 14.97 -27.56
N PRO A 712 60.25 16.21 -27.31
CA PRO A 712 59.48 16.52 -26.11
C PRO A 712 58.14 15.79 -26.08
N LEU A 713 57.65 15.51 -24.87
CA LEU A 713 56.25 15.16 -24.65
C LEU A 713 55.41 16.44 -24.68
N TYR A 714 54.37 16.45 -25.50
CA TYR A 714 53.37 17.52 -25.54
C TYR A 714 51.97 16.98 -25.24
N LEU A 715 51.17 17.84 -24.60
CA LEU A 715 49.71 17.72 -24.56
C LEU A 715 49.07 18.68 -25.57
N GLY A 716 48.06 18.19 -26.30
CA GLY A 716 47.29 18.96 -27.29
C GLY A 716 47.95 19.17 -28.64
N ILE A 717 49.15 18.64 -28.89
CA ILE A 717 49.87 18.77 -30.17
C ILE A 717 50.92 17.67 -30.36
N ASP A 718 51.32 17.38 -31.60
CA ASP A 718 52.45 16.48 -31.86
C ASP A 718 53.82 17.16 -31.60
N ALA A 719 54.88 16.36 -31.49
CA ALA A 719 56.21 16.89 -31.20
C ALA A 719 56.92 17.60 -32.37
N SER A 720 56.25 17.74 -33.52
CA SER A 720 56.62 18.67 -34.59
C SER A 720 55.84 19.99 -34.55
N ARG A 721 55.00 20.19 -33.53
CA ARG A 721 54.06 21.30 -33.35
C ARG A 721 53.06 21.42 -34.50
N GLN A 722 52.61 20.28 -34.99
CA GLN A 722 51.50 20.13 -35.93
C GLN A 722 50.37 19.31 -35.26
N TYR A 723 49.22 19.24 -35.92
CA TYR A 723 48.08 18.43 -35.45
C TYR A 723 47.52 18.87 -34.09
N GLY A 724 47.53 20.16 -33.78
CA GLY A 724 46.89 20.70 -32.58
C GLY A 724 45.37 20.86 -32.71
N ASN A 725 44.70 20.11 -33.59
CA ASN A 725 43.30 20.35 -33.96
C ASN A 725 42.29 19.74 -32.95
N ILE A 726 42.64 19.70 -31.66
CA ILE A 726 41.81 19.19 -30.57
C ILE A 726 41.89 20.13 -29.37
N GLY A 727 40.78 20.28 -28.66
CA GLY A 727 40.71 20.95 -27.37
C GLY A 727 39.92 20.09 -26.39
N PHE A 728 40.41 20.00 -25.16
CA PHE A 728 39.92 19.08 -24.14
C PHE A 728 40.14 19.65 -22.74
N ASP A 729 39.43 19.07 -21.78
CA ASP A 729 39.80 19.12 -20.36
C ASP A 729 40.45 17.78 -20.00
N MET A 730 41.50 17.78 -19.20
CA MET A 730 42.25 16.57 -18.80
C MET A 730 42.57 16.61 -17.31
N ASP A 731 42.50 15.44 -16.67
CA ASP A 731 42.85 15.25 -15.26
C ASP A 731 43.61 13.95 -15.01
N ASP A 732 44.21 13.82 -13.82
CA ASP A 732 44.94 12.64 -13.32
C ASP A 732 45.89 12.01 -14.35
N LEU A 733 46.76 12.81 -14.97
CA LEU A 733 47.74 12.29 -15.93
C LEU A 733 48.88 11.57 -15.20
N GLN A 734 48.80 10.24 -15.21
CA GLN A 734 49.69 9.34 -14.49
C GLN A 734 50.49 8.45 -15.46
N MET A 735 51.75 8.17 -15.14
CA MET A 735 52.59 7.28 -15.93
C MET A 735 53.50 6.39 -15.09
N TRP A 736 53.53 5.11 -15.45
CA TRP A 736 54.33 4.06 -14.80
C TRP A 736 55.39 3.51 -15.75
N ALA A 737 56.55 3.14 -15.22
CA ALA A 737 57.62 2.48 -15.97
C ALA A 737 57.40 0.94 -16.11
N ARG A 738 56.21 0.47 -15.73
CA ARG A 738 55.69 -0.89 -15.88
C ARG A 738 54.37 -0.90 -16.67
N PRO A 739 53.98 -2.01 -17.32
CA PRO A 739 52.62 -2.18 -17.82
C PRO A 739 51.71 -2.54 -16.65
N LEU A 740 50.62 -1.80 -16.44
CA LEU A 740 49.57 -2.19 -15.50
C LEU A 740 48.80 -3.41 -16.04
N ALA A 741 48.30 -4.26 -15.14
CA ALA A 741 47.43 -5.37 -15.52
C ALA A 741 46.03 -4.87 -15.91
N GLU A 742 45.27 -5.69 -16.64
CA GLU A 742 43.88 -5.36 -17.00
C GLU A 742 43.00 -5.18 -15.76
N ASP A 743 43.18 -6.03 -14.74
CA ASP A 743 42.48 -5.91 -13.44
C ASP A 743 42.87 -4.60 -12.70
N ASP A 744 44.14 -4.17 -12.76
CA ASP A 744 44.59 -2.91 -12.16
C ASP A 744 43.91 -1.70 -12.81
N VAL A 745 43.80 -1.71 -14.15
CA VAL A 745 43.15 -0.64 -14.93
C VAL A 745 41.64 -0.63 -14.69
N ALA A 746 41.01 -1.80 -14.56
CA ALA A 746 39.62 -1.91 -14.16
C ALA A 746 39.38 -1.40 -12.73
N ALA A 747 40.30 -1.69 -11.79
CA ALA A 747 40.25 -1.21 -10.41
C ALA A 747 40.42 0.32 -10.32
N LEU A 748 41.35 0.91 -11.09
CA LEU A 748 41.51 2.36 -11.22
C LEU A 748 40.18 3.03 -11.62
N TYR A 749 39.51 2.54 -12.65
CA TYR A 749 38.19 3.05 -13.05
C TYR A 749 37.13 2.83 -11.97
N ALA A 750 37.00 1.60 -11.46
CA ALA A 750 35.98 1.23 -10.50
C ALA A 750 36.09 1.96 -9.15
N SER A 751 37.29 2.38 -8.75
CA SER A 751 37.53 3.21 -7.55
C SER A 751 36.82 4.58 -7.60
N THR A 752 36.36 4.99 -8.78
CA THR A 752 35.64 6.25 -8.98
C THR A 752 34.11 6.12 -8.93
N ASP A 753 33.56 4.90 -8.91
CA ASP A 753 32.11 4.62 -8.87
C ASP A 753 31.54 4.67 -7.43
N LEU A 754 31.08 5.84 -7.03
CA LEU A 754 30.47 6.07 -5.71
C LEU A 754 29.04 5.54 -5.55
N SER A 755 28.39 5.03 -6.60
CA SER A 755 26.99 4.57 -6.53
C SER A 755 26.79 3.50 -5.45
N LYS A 756 27.72 2.54 -5.39
CA LYS A 756 27.69 1.43 -4.43
C LYS A 756 28.02 1.86 -3.00
N VAL A 757 28.82 2.92 -2.83
CA VAL A 757 29.06 3.53 -1.51
C VAL A 757 27.77 4.17 -0.98
N ARG A 758 26.96 4.78 -1.87
CA ARG A 758 25.64 5.31 -1.51
C ARG A 758 24.65 4.22 -1.12
N GLU A 759 24.61 3.12 -1.86
CA GLU A 759 23.75 1.97 -1.52
C GLU A 759 24.11 1.39 -0.14
N ALA A 760 25.40 1.09 0.10
CA ALA A 760 25.88 0.58 1.38
C ALA A 760 25.62 1.56 2.54
N LEU A 761 25.76 2.87 2.32
CA LEU A 761 25.43 3.90 3.32
C LEU A 761 23.93 3.94 3.63
N ALA A 762 23.06 3.82 2.63
CA ALA A 762 21.62 3.80 2.82
C ALA A 762 21.16 2.57 3.63
N ASP A 763 21.68 1.38 3.32
CA ASP A 763 21.40 0.18 4.10
C ASP A 763 22.00 0.25 5.52
N GLY A 764 23.15 0.91 5.70
CA GLY A 764 23.77 1.13 7.02
C GLY A 764 22.93 2.07 7.90
N ILE A 765 22.35 3.12 7.30
CA ILE A 765 21.39 4.01 7.99
C ILE A 765 20.15 3.22 8.41
N ALA A 766 19.59 2.39 7.53
CA ALA A 766 18.44 1.55 7.85
C ALA A 766 18.74 0.55 8.97
N TYR A 767 19.93 -0.07 8.97
CA TYR A 767 20.40 -0.93 10.06
C TYR A 767 20.43 -0.19 11.40
N ALA A 768 21.07 0.97 11.44
CA ALA A 768 21.20 1.77 12.66
C ALA A 768 19.84 2.23 13.21
N GLN A 769 18.88 2.53 12.33
CA GLN A 769 17.51 2.90 12.69
C GLN A 769 16.72 1.70 13.24
N GLU A 770 16.90 0.50 12.69
CA GLU A 770 16.31 -0.74 13.22
C GLU A 770 16.93 -1.17 14.55
N LEU A 771 18.25 -1.01 14.72
CA LEU A 771 18.94 -1.20 15.99
C LEU A 771 18.36 -0.28 17.07
N LYS A 772 18.18 1.02 16.77
CA LYS A 772 17.51 1.97 17.67
C LYS A 772 16.08 1.54 18.02
N ALA A 773 15.30 1.10 17.04
CA ALA A 773 13.94 0.59 17.31
C ALA A 773 13.96 -0.67 18.19
N ARG A 774 14.99 -1.53 18.10
CA ARG A 774 15.20 -2.61 19.06
C ARG A 774 15.53 -2.10 20.45
N MET A 775 16.42 -1.12 20.55
CA MET A 775 16.80 -0.52 21.83
C MET A 775 15.59 0.06 22.55
N ASP A 776 14.69 0.75 21.85
CA ASP A 776 13.43 1.27 22.43
C ASP A 776 12.54 0.14 22.99
N VAL A 777 12.40 -0.98 22.28
CA VAL A 777 11.62 -2.15 22.74
C VAL A 777 12.29 -2.83 23.93
N ASP A 778 13.61 -3.05 23.88
CA ASP A 778 14.36 -3.62 24.99
C ASP A 778 14.31 -2.72 26.23
N ALA A 779 14.34 -1.39 26.06
CA ALA A 779 14.24 -0.41 27.14
C ALA A 779 12.85 -0.40 27.79
N GLN A 780 11.78 -0.56 27.00
CA GLN A 780 10.43 -0.79 27.53
C GLN A 780 10.35 -2.09 28.34
N ASN A 781 11.12 -3.11 27.95
CA ASN A 781 11.31 -4.36 28.71
C ASN A 781 12.35 -4.23 29.85
N GLY A 782 12.83 -3.02 30.17
CA GLY A 782 13.65 -2.71 31.34
C GLY A 782 15.17 -2.82 31.14
N ARG A 783 15.66 -3.07 29.92
CA ARG A 783 17.08 -2.98 29.60
C ARG A 783 17.56 -1.52 29.71
N VAL A 784 18.78 -1.32 30.20
CA VAL A 784 19.42 0.00 30.27
C VAL A 784 20.52 0.07 29.21
N PHE A 785 20.57 1.19 28.49
CA PHE A 785 21.57 1.48 27.46
C PHE A 785 22.48 2.62 27.93
N ASP A 786 23.68 2.70 27.36
CA ASP A 786 24.61 3.80 27.59
C ASP A 786 24.19 5.05 26.78
N ASP A 787 23.83 6.12 27.49
CA ASP A 787 23.40 7.39 26.90
C ASP A 787 24.46 7.99 25.95
N THR A 788 25.75 7.77 26.22
CA THR A 788 26.85 8.31 25.39
C THR A 788 26.96 7.55 24.08
N LEU A 789 26.86 6.22 24.11
CA LEU A 789 26.88 5.40 22.90
C LEU A 789 25.63 5.62 22.05
N THR A 790 24.48 5.77 22.70
CA THR A 790 23.21 6.10 22.04
C THR A 790 23.30 7.47 21.35
N ALA A 791 23.80 8.50 22.03
CA ALA A 791 24.01 9.83 21.44
C ALA A 791 25.05 9.84 20.30
N ALA A 792 26.07 8.97 20.36
CA ALA A 792 27.05 8.82 19.28
C ALA A 792 26.43 8.16 18.04
N LEU A 793 25.56 7.16 18.21
CA LEU A 793 24.80 6.55 17.11
C LEU A 793 23.85 7.56 16.45
N ASP A 794 23.18 8.39 17.25
CA ASP A 794 22.29 9.45 16.75
C ASP A 794 23.03 10.50 15.91
N ALA A 795 24.24 10.89 16.35
CA ALA A 795 25.10 11.79 15.60
C ALA A 795 25.57 11.15 14.28
N ALA A 796 26.03 9.90 14.31
CA ALA A 796 26.53 9.19 13.13
C ALA A 796 25.42 8.93 12.09
N VAL A 797 24.19 8.60 12.52
CA VAL A 797 23.02 8.49 11.62
C VAL A 797 22.72 9.84 10.97
N SER A 798 22.78 10.94 11.74
CA SER A 798 22.53 12.29 11.22
C SER A 798 23.59 12.72 10.19
N GLU A 799 24.87 12.39 10.44
CA GLU A 799 25.97 12.65 9.51
C GLU A 799 25.85 11.81 8.23
N ALA A 800 25.52 10.52 8.36
CA ALA A 800 25.28 9.63 7.23
C ALA A 800 24.12 10.10 6.33
N GLN A 801 23.01 10.55 6.92
CA GLN A 801 21.88 11.12 6.18
C GLN A 801 22.22 12.43 5.47
N ALA A 802 23.15 13.22 6.01
CA ALA A 802 23.59 14.49 5.43
C ALA A 802 24.77 14.35 4.44
N ALA A 803 25.28 13.15 4.22
CA ALA A 803 26.51 12.92 3.47
C ALA A 803 26.39 13.32 1.98
N THR A 804 27.44 13.96 1.46
CA THR A 804 27.64 14.17 0.02
C THR A 804 28.48 13.03 -0.56
N ASP A 805 28.65 13.01 -1.89
CA ASP A 805 29.46 11.97 -2.55
C ASP A 805 30.90 11.96 -1.99
N ALA A 806 31.47 13.15 -1.77
CA ALA A 806 32.80 13.36 -1.17
C ALA A 806 32.92 12.89 0.30
N THR A 807 31.81 12.70 1.03
CA THR A 807 31.83 12.34 2.46
C THR A 807 31.19 10.98 2.77
N ALA A 808 30.58 10.33 1.77
CA ALA A 808 29.79 9.11 1.98
C ALA A 808 30.59 7.96 2.62
N GLN A 809 31.84 7.76 2.22
CA GLN A 809 32.69 6.68 2.74
C GLN A 809 33.17 6.92 4.20
N ASN A 810 33.44 8.18 4.56
CA ASN A 810 33.78 8.56 5.93
C ASN A 810 32.56 8.41 6.84
N ALA A 811 31.39 8.88 6.39
CA ALA A 811 30.14 8.76 7.13
C ALA A 811 29.71 7.28 7.32
N PHE A 812 29.93 6.43 6.31
CA PHE A 812 29.74 4.98 6.43
C PHE A 812 30.60 4.39 7.55
N SER A 813 31.89 4.74 7.57
CA SER A 813 32.84 4.21 8.55
C SER A 813 32.51 4.67 9.97
N ALA A 814 32.14 5.94 10.14
CA ALA A 814 31.69 6.49 11.42
C ALA A 814 30.41 5.80 11.92
N LEU A 815 29.44 5.59 11.03
CA LEU A 815 28.19 4.89 11.34
C LEU A 815 28.41 3.44 11.76
N LYS A 816 29.27 2.72 11.03
CA LYS A 816 29.66 1.34 11.37
C LYS A 816 30.25 1.26 12.77
N THR A 817 31.22 2.10 13.10
CA THR A 817 31.84 2.13 14.43
C THR A 817 30.84 2.52 15.52
N ALA A 818 29.90 3.43 15.26
CA ALA A 818 28.86 3.78 16.23
C ALA A 818 27.90 2.60 16.51
N VAL A 819 27.49 1.87 15.46
CA VAL A 819 26.71 0.62 15.57
C VAL A 819 27.48 -0.43 16.38
N GLU A 820 28.71 -0.75 15.98
CA GLU A 820 29.55 -1.76 16.65
C GLU A 820 29.73 -1.46 18.15
N ASN A 821 29.90 -0.19 18.53
CA ASN A 821 30.00 0.20 19.94
C ASN A 821 28.68 -0.02 20.71
N VAL A 822 27.54 0.30 20.10
CA VAL A 822 26.21 0.09 20.70
C VAL A 822 25.89 -1.40 20.85
N GLU A 823 26.26 -2.24 19.88
CA GLU A 823 25.99 -3.68 19.93
C GLU A 823 26.89 -4.43 20.92
N ASN A 824 28.16 -4.01 21.04
CA ASN A 824 29.11 -4.61 21.98
C ASN A 824 28.98 -4.09 23.42
N GLN A 825 28.05 -3.18 23.72
CA GLN A 825 27.85 -2.70 25.09
C GLN A 825 27.27 -3.81 25.99
N PRO A 826 27.66 -3.89 27.28
CA PRO A 826 27.09 -4.85 28.21
C PRO A 826 25.56 -4.75 28.29
N VAL A 827 24.86 -5.88 28.32
CA VAL A 827 23.43 -5.92 28.63
C VAL A 827 23.28 -5.55 30.09
N ARG A 828 22.47 -4.52 30.40
CA ARG A 828 22.25 -4.02 31.75
C ARG A 828 20.78 -3.95 32.10
N TYR A 829 20.47 -4.10 33.36
CA TYR A 829 19.10 -3.95 33.90
C TYR A 829 19.09 -3.01 35.10
N GLN A 830 17.99 -2.27 35.26
CA GLN A 830 17.77 -1.46 36.45
C GLN A 830 17.10 -2.29 37.55
N VAL A 831 17.70 -2.30 38.74
CA VAL A 831 17.07 -2.81 39.96
C VAL A 831 16.64 -1.62 40.81
N LYS A 832 15.35 -1.56 41.16
CA LYS A 832 14.81 -0.48 42.00
C LYS A 832 14.50 -1.01 43.40
N ALA A 833 15.16 -0.45 44.40
CA ALA A 833 14.90 -0.75 45.81
C ALA A 833 14.02 0.34 46.44
N THR A 834 12.98 -0.08 47.15
CA THR A 834 12.10 0.78 47.95
C THR A 834 12.13 0.33 49.39
N ALA A 835 12.06 1.27 50.35
CA ALA A 835 12.15 0.96 51.77
C ALA A 835 11.06 1.67 52.58
N GLU A 836 10.40 0.93 53.47
CA GLU A 836 9.48 1.45 54.48
C GLU A 836 10.18 1.44 55.85
N ASN A 837 10.01 2.53 56.62
CA ASN A 837 10.60 2.71 57.95
C ASN A 837 12.14 2.66 57.98
N GLY A 838 12.78 3.15 56.92
CA GLY A 838 14.22 3.27 56.76
C GLY A 838 14.57 3.60 55.30
N THR A 839 15.82 3.35 54.90
CA THR A 839 16.29 3.55 53.52
C THR A 839 17.03 2.33 53.00
N ALA A 840 16.88 2.05 51.71
CA ALA A 840 17.79 1.22 50.91
C ALA A 840 18.57 2.17 49.99
N THR A 841 19.89 2.04 49.91
CA THR A 841 20.75 2.96 49.15
C THR A 841 21.73 2.18 48.28
N PRO A 842 21.83 2.50 46.96
CA PRO A 842 21.04 3.51 46.24
C PRO A 842 19.56 3.12 46.07
N GLU A 843 18.66 4.08 45.79
CA GLU A 843 17.25 3.74 45.49
C GLU A 843 17.09 2.97 44.16
N LYS A 844 18.10 3.07 43.30
CA LYS A 844 18.22 2.44 41.99
C LYS A 844 19.66 2.03 41.77
N ASP A 845 19.86 0.80 41.36
CA ASP A 845 21.14 0.28 40.89
C ASP A 845 21.01 -0.15 39.42
N VAL A 846 22.13 -0.16 38.69
CA VAL A 846 22.19 -0.63 37.30
C VAL A 846 23.40 -1.55 37.20
N VAL A 847 23.13 -2.83 36.96
CA VAL A 847 24.14 -3.89 36.90
C VAL A 847 24.14 -4.57 35.53
N ASP A 848 25.28 -5.14 35.16
CA ASP A 848 25.40 -5.97 33.97
C ASP A 848 24.62 -7.30 34.18
N ALA A 849 24.14 -7.91 33.10
CA ALA A 849 23.28 -9.09 33.19
C ALA A 849 24.02 -10.29 33.80
N GLY A 850 23.40 -10.90 34.81
CA GLY A 850 23.97 -12.00 35.60
C GLY A 850 24.78 -11.58 36.84
N ASP A 851 25.09 -10.29 37.02
CA ASP A 851 25.68 -9.75 38.24
C ASP A 851 24.64 -9.52 39.35
N ASP A 852 25.12 -9.26 40.56
CA ASP A 852 24.28 -9.00 41.75
C ASP A 852 24.14 -7.49 42.01
N ALA A 853 22.92 -7.02 42.31
CA ALA A 853 22.67 -5.64 42.75
C ALA A 853 22.73 -5.52 44.27
N VAL A 854 23.41 -4.49 44.80
CA VAL A 854 23.72 -4.41 46.25
C VAL A 854 23.22 -3.11 46.87
N PHE A 855 22.35 -3.25 47.87
CA PHE A 855 21.71 -2.14 48.57
C PHE A 855 22.14 -2.07 50.04
N ASP A 856 22.69 -0.94 50.46
CA ASP A 856 22.93 -0.64 51.87
C ASP A 856 21.61 -0.28 52.57
N LEU A 857 21.30 -1.01 53.64
CA LEU A 857 20.08 -0.91 54.42
C LEU A 857 20.32 -0.12 55.73
N ALA A 858 19.55 0.95 55.93
CA ALA A 858 19.56 1.75 57.15
C ALA A 858 18.14 1.90 57.72
N PRO A 859 17.79 1.16 58.81
CA PRO A 859 16.51 1.33 59.50
C PRO A 859 16.35 2.74 60.08
N ALA A 860 15.12 3.25 60.12
CA ALA A 860 14.79 4.47 60.85
C ALA A 860 14.82 4.23 62.38
N SER A 861 14.88 5.31 63.15
CA SER A 861 14.84 5.24 64.63
C SER A 861 13.58 4.52 65.11
N GLY A 862 13.76 3.43 65.88
CA GLY A 862 12.68 2.54 66.33
C GLY A 862 12.54 1.24 65.51
N TYR A 863 13.30 1.10 64.43
CA TYR A 863 13.27 -0.06 63.53
C TYR A 863 14.63 -0.77 63.43
N GLN A 864 14.62 -2.01 62.95
CA GLN A 864 15.79 -2.89 62.80
C GLN A 864 15.70 -3.77 61.54
N ILE A 865 16.86 -4.33 61.17
CA ILE A 865 17.01 -5.30 60.07
C ILE A 865 16.53 -6.70 60.49
N ASP A 866 16.76 -7.10 61.75
CA ASP A 866 16.33 -8.42 62.22
C ASP A 866 14.79 -8.53 62.24
N GLY A 867 14.28 -9.55 61.57
CA GLY A 867 12.84 -9.75 61.33
C GLY A 867 12.22 -8.85 60.24
N MET A 868 13.01 -8.06 59.48
CA MET A 868 12.48 -7.28 58.36
C MET A 868 11.87 -8.16 57.27
N LYS A 869 11.01 -7.57 56.43
CA LYS A 869 10.45 -8.23 55.25
C LYS A 869 11.11 -7.69 53.99
N VAL A 870 11.49 -8.59 53.09
CA VAL A 870 11.93 -8.25 51.74
C VAL A 870 10.95 -8.94 50.77
N ASN A 871 10.32 -8.18 49.89
CA ASN A 871 9.59 -8.73 48.76
C ASN A 871 10.33 -8.35 47.48
N VAL A 872 10.83 -9.38 46.79
CA VAL A 872 11.37 -9.33 45.43
C VAL A 872 10.35 -9.94 44.46
N GLN A 873 10.54 -9.73 43.16
CA GLN A 873 9.78 -10.40 42.12
C GLN A 873 9.87 -11.94 42.25
N THR A 874 8.75 -12.63 42.00
CA THR A 874 8.64 -14.09 42.16
C THR A 874 9.72 -14.84 41.38
N GLY A 875 10.57 -15.57 42.09
CA GLY A 875 11.67 -16.36 41.52
C GLY A 875 13.05 -15.70 41.61
N GLN A 876 13.14 -14.40 41.92
CA GLN A 876 14.43 -13.74 42.14
C GLN A 876 15.07 -14.20 43.46
N ALA A 877 16.36 -14.51 43.42
CA ALA A 877 17.14 -14.81 44.63
C ALA A 877 17.61 -13.52 45.31
N TYR A 878 17.71 -13.54 46.64
CA TYR A 878 18.33 -12.47 47.41
C TYR A 878 18.91 -13.01 48.72
N THR A 879 19.96 -12.33 49.21
CA THR A 879 20.58 -12.57 50.51
C THR A 879 20.71 -11.27 51.30
N VAL A 880 20.73 -11.39 52.63
CA VAL A 880 20.88 -10.24 53.55
C VAL A 880 22.06 -10.50 54.45
N GLU A 881 23.11 -9.69 54.30
CA GLU A 881 24.36 -9.80 55.06
C GLU A 881 24.59 -8.54 55.90
N GLY A 882 24.19 -8.61 57.17
CA GLY A 882 24.33 -7.50 58.12
C GLY A 882 23.49 -6.29 57.73
N THR A 883 24.12 -5.28 57.12
CA THR A 883 23.46 -4.06 56.60
C THR A 883 23.34 -4.03 55.08
N LYS A 884 23.61 -5.14 54.38
CA LYS A 884 23.50 -5.23 52.92
C LYS A 884 22.38 -6.18 52.51
N LEU A 885 21.60 -5.77 51.52
CA LEU A 885 20.73 -6.63 50.72
C LEU A 885 21.38 -6.84 49.37
N VAL A 886 21.65 -8.10 49.03
CA VAL A 886 22.16 -8.52 47.73
C VAL A 886 21.01 -9.16 46.96
N VAL A 887 20.70 -8.65 45.78
CA VAL A 887 19.70 -9.20 44.88
C VAL A 887 20.48 -9.93 43.78
N GLU A 888 20.44 -11.25 43.81
CA GLU A 888 21.42 -12.08 43.12
C GLU A 888 21.01 -12.34 41.67
N LYS A 889 21.97 -12.26 40.73
CA LYS A 889 21.83 -12.62 39.30
C LYS A 889 20.67 -11.92 38.60
N ILE A 890 20.89 -10.66 38.24
CA ILE A 890 19.90 -9.84 37.56
C ILE A 890 19.91 -10.15 36.06
N ASP A 891 18.95 -10.94 35.59
CA ASP A 891 18.75 -11.27 34.16
C ASP A 891 17.52 -10.57 33.54
N GLY A 892 16.94 -9.60 34.23
CA GLY A 892 15.77 -8.82 33.78
C GLY A 892 15.47 -7.64 34.72
N PRO A 893 14.40 -6.85 34.46
CA PRO A 893 13.96 -5.78 35.37
C PRO A 893 13.52 -6.37 36.71
N VAL A 894 14.04 -5.83 37.81
CA VAL A 894 13.69 -6.28 39.17
C VAL A 894 13.26 -5.11 40.05
N ALA A 895 12.07 -5.23 40.65
CA ALA A 895 11.61 -4.35 41.72
C ALA A 895 11.73 -5.04 43.08
N VAL A 896 12.23 -4.31 44.07
CA VAL A 896 12.43 -4.78 45.44
C VAL A 896 11.80 -3.81 46.43
N SER A 897 11.13 -4.37 47.44
CA SER A 897 10.60 -3.63 48.58
C SER A 897 11.10 -4.22 49.89
N VAL A 898 11.52 -3.36 50.81
CA VAL A 898 12.02 -3.71 52.15
C VAL A 898 11.17 -2.99 53.18
N SER A 899 10.59 -3.71 54.15
CA SER A 899 9.90 -3.12 55.30
C SER A 899 10.64 -3.51 56.57
N PHE A 900 11.31 -2.55 57.21
CA PHE A 900 12.05 -2.78 58.45
C PHE A 900 11.10 -3.11 59.61
N ALA A 901 11.55 -3.99 60.51
CA ALA A 901 10.77 -4.43 61.67
C ALA A 901 10.93 -3.48 62.86
N GLU A 902 9.91 -3.31 63.70
CA GLU A 902 10.02 -2.52 64.94
C GLU A 902 10.93 -3.22 65.96
N VAL A 903 11.74 -2.43 66.68
CA VAL A 903 12.58 -2.95 67.77
C VAL A 903 11.68 -3.32 68.95
N THR A 904 11.59 -4.61 69.25
CA THR A 904 10.84 -5.11 70.41
C THR A 904 11.79 -5.38 71.58
N ASP A 905 11.76 -4.51 72.60
CA ASP A 905 12.46 -4.73 73.86
C ASP A 905 11.93 -6.01 74.55
N ASN A 906 12.67 -7.11 74.50
CA ASN A 906 12.38 -8.32 75.25
C ASN A 906 13.52 -8.63 76.24
N PRO A 907 13.35 -8.37 77.55
CA PRO A 907 14.44 -8.46 78.50
C PRO A 907 14.64 -9.89 79.06
N GLY A 908 15.77 -10.53 78.75
CA GLY A 908 16.16 -11.76 79.46
C GLY A 908 17.41 -12.51 79.01
N GLY A 909 18.45 -12.50 79.86
CA GLY A 909 19.20 -13.73 80.17
C GLY A 909 20.61 -13.92 79.56
N ASP A 910 21.59 -13.29 80.20
CA ASP A 910 22.96 -13.75 80.50
C ASP A 910 23.73 -14.79 79.63
N ASN A 911 24.96 -14.38 79.34
CA ASN A 911 26.16 -15.08 78.84
C ASN A 911 26.79 -16.02 79.92
N PRO A 912 27.98 -16.67 79.74
CA PRO A 912 28.47 -17.63 78.74
C PRO A 912 29.04 -18.97 79.34
N GLY A 913 29.46 -19.91 78.46
CA GLY A 913 30.44 -20.99 78.75
C GLY A 913 29.96 -22.41 78.39
N GLY A 914 30.79 -23.36 77.96
CA GLY A 914 32.24 -23.36 77.69
C GLY A 914 32.78 -24.80 77.51
N ASP A 915 33.72 -24.98 76.57
CA ASP A 915 34.62 -26.14 76.36
C ASP A 915 34.13 -27.52 75.81
N ASN A 916 35.09 -28.15 75.12
CA ASN A 916 35.12 -29.38 74.26
C ASN A 916 35.21 -30.70 75.11
N PRO A 917 35.47 -31.94 74.59
CA PRO A 917 35.39 -32.54 73.23
C PRO A 917 34.84 -34.02 73.14
N GLY A 918 34.63 -34.53 71.90
CA GLY A 918 35.02 -35.91 71.47
C GLY A 918 33.97 -37.06 71.39
N GLY A 919 34.13 -37.99 70.42
CA GLY A 919 33.51 -39.34 70.44
C GLY A 919 33.11 -40.03 69.12
N ASP A 920 34.05 -40.78 68.51
CA ASP A 920 33.98 -41.94 67.57
C ASP A 920 32.68 -42.45 66.86
N ASN A 921 32.77 -42.61 65.52
CA ASN A 921 32.59 -43.80 64.62
C ASN A 921 31.85 -45.10 65.10
N PRO A 922 31.43 -46.09 64.24
CA PRO A 922 31.71 -46.28 62.79
C PRO A 922 30.64 -46.92 61.86
N GLY A 923 30.87 -46.78 60.53
CA GLY A 923 30.56 -47.79 59.48
C GLY A 923 29.10 -47.94 58.99
N GLY A 924 28.82 -48.35 57.73
CA GLY A 924 29.72 -48.63 56.60
C GLY A 924 28.97 -49.06 55.32
N ASP A 925 29.63 -48.86 54.18
CA ASP A 925 29.53 -49.49 52.85
C ASP A 925 28.19 -49.84 52.13
N THR A 926 28.10 -49.25 50.93
CA THR A 926 27.43 -49.62 49.65
C THR A 926 27.60 -51.11 49.23
N PRO A 927 26.96 -51.71 48.16
CA PRO A 927 26.67 -51.06 46.85
C PRO A 927 25.58 -51.60 45.86
N ARG A 928 25.38 -50.81 44.77
CA ARG A 928 25.12 -51.13 43.33
C ARG A 928 24.13 -52.22 42.84
N GLY A 929 23.45 -51.86 41.73
CA GLY A 929 22.99 -52.75 40.63
C GLY A 929 21.47 -52.80 40.46
N ASP A 930 20.81 -52.11 39.52
CA ASP A 930 20.80 -52.21 38.03
C ASP A 930 19.85 -53.31 37.48
N GLY A 931 19.20 -53.03 36.34
CA GLY A 931 18.32 -53.93 35.58
C GLY A 931 16.80 -53.75 35.78
N GLY A 932 16.07 -53.42 34.71
CA GLY A 932 14.59 -53.28 34.71
C GLY A 932 13.85 -54.35 33.89
N THR A 933 12.52 -54.22 33.76
CA THR A 933 11.66 -54.68 32.64
C THR A 933 10.17 -54.30 32.91
N GLY A 934 9.32 -54.16 31.90
CA GLY A 934 7.97 -53.55 32.02
C GLY A 934 6.76 -54.46 31.74
N GLY A 935 5.52 -53.94 31.83
CA GLY A 935 4.32 -54.62 31.30
C GLY A 935 2.89 -54.18 31.72
N LYS A 936 2.25 -53.33 30.90
CA LYS A 936 0.83 -53.36 30.42
C LYS A 936 -0.41 -53.23 31.38
N THR A 937 -1.05 -52.03 31.35
CA THR A 937 -2.49 -51.67 30.99
C THR A 937 -3.72 -52.53 31.40
N PRO A 938 -5.00 -52.00 31.38
CA PRO A 938 -5.58 -50.61 31.33
C PRO A 938 -6.67 -50.43 32.45
N PRO A 939 -7.95 -49.93 32.32
CA PRO A 939 -8.63 -48.89 31.49
C PRO A 939 -9.62 -47.90 32.24
N ARG A 940 -10.10 -46.84 31.55
CA ARG A 940 -11.25 -45.90 31.85
C ARG A 940 -11.12 -44.99 33.09
N GLY A 941 -11.42 -43.68 33.09
CA GLY A 941 -11.91 -42.69 32.09
C GLY A 941 -11.74 -41.25 32.67
N THR A 942 -12.30 -40.14 32.17
CA THR A 942 -13.26 -39.91 31.06
C THR A 942 -12.91 -38.60 30.31
N LEU A 943 -13.79 -37.57 30.17
CA LEU A 943 -13.56 -36.33 29.40
C LEU A 943 -14.31 -35.08 29.94
N THR A 944 -13.86 -33.91 29.44
CA THR A 944 -14.40 -32.52 29.47
C THR A 944 -14.12 -31.61 30.70
N PRO A 945 -13.99 -30.28 30.50
CA PRO A 945 -13.25 -29.60 29.42
C PRO A 945 -12.22 -28.57 29.97
N LEU A 946 -11.24 -28.18 29.14
CA LEU A 946 -10.24 -27.17 29.48
C LEU A 946 -10.82 -25.76 29.25
N ALA A 947 -10.91 -24.93 30.30
CA ALA A 947 -11.24 -23.52 30.18
C ALA A 947 -9.95 -22.71 29.99
N ALA A 948 -9.96 -21.76 29.06
CA ALA A 948 -8.92 -20.75 28.95
C ALA A 948 -9.12 -19.69 30.04
N THR A 949 -8.10 -19.44 30.85
CA THR A 949 -8.04 -18.29 31.76
C THR A 949 -7.04 -17.30 31.20
N GLY A 950 -7.54 -16.26 30.55
CA GLY A 950 -6.81 -14.99 30.45
C GLY A 950 -7.05 -14.23 31.74
N ASP A 951 -5.98 -13.91 32.48
CA ASP A 951 -6.06 -13.06 33.66
C ASP A 951 -5.62 -11.64 33.27
N GLU A 952 -6.56 -10.70 33.36
CA GLU A 952 -6.30 -9.26 33.21
C GLU A 952 -5.55 -8.72 34.44
N VAL A 953 -4.62 -7.78 34.24
CA VAL A 953 -4.02 -7.00 35.32
C VAL A 953 -4.24 -5.50 35.04
N PRO A 954 -4.96 -4.77 35.90
CA PRO A 954 -5.32 -3.38 35.65
C PRO A 954 -4.16 -2.42 35.98
N TRP A 955 -3.77 -1.59 35.01
CA TRP A 955 -2.80 -0.51 35.22
C TRP A 955 -3.53 0.81 35.53
N THR A 956 -3.25 1.39 36.70
CA THR A 956 -3.82 2.66 37.13
C THR A 956 -3.09 3.85 36.50
N LEU A 957 -3.77 4.70 35.72
CA LEU A 957 -3.23 5.99 35.31
C LEU A 957 -3.00 6.90 36.52
N GLY A 958 -1.75 7.34 36.72
CA GLY A 958 -1.38 8.28 37.77
C GLY A 958 -0.13 9.08 37.41
N ALA A 959 -0.31 10.40 37.26
CA ALA A 959 0.71 11.44 37.15
C ALA A 959 1.59 11.49 35.87
N LEU A 960 1.18 12.33 34.92
CA LEU A 960 2.10 13.32 34.34
C LEU A 960 1.39 14.67 34.08
N ALA A 961 1.20 15.44 35.15
CA ALA A 961 0.73 16.82 35.07
C ALA A 961 1.86 17.77 35.51
N GLY A 962 2.62 18.30 34.55
CA GLY A 962 3.69 19.25 34.82
C GLY A 962 4.52 19.61 33.59
N VAL A 963 4.60 20.92 33.30
CA VAL A 963 5.52 21.55 32.33
C VAL A 963 5.17 21.41 30.83
N VAL A 964 4.03 21.98 30.40
CA VAL A 964 3.98 22.82 29.17
C VAL A 964 3.05 24.00 29.41
N ALA A 965 3.60 25.16 29.77
CA ALA A 965 2.81 26.37 30.00
C ALA A 965 3.59 27.68 29.78
N LEU A 966 4.29 27.83 28.65
CA LEU A 966 4.79 29.16 28.22
C LEU A 966 5.13 29.33 26.71
N ALA A 967 4.24 29.00 25.77
CA ALA A 967 4.46 29.31 24.34
C ALA A 967 3.18 29.41 23.47
N ALA A 968 2.13 30.13 23.92
CA ALA A 968 0.92 30.33 23.10
C ALA A 968 0.21 31.67 23.40
N LEU A 969 0.91 32.81 23.23
CA LEU A 969 0.29 34.13 23.43
C LEU A 969 0.92 35.27 22.60
N VAL A 970 1.26 35.00 21.34
CA VAL A 970 1.46 36.00 20.27
C VAL A 970 0.90 35.42 18.96
N ALA A 971 0.44 36.28 18.05
CA ALA A 971 -0.01 35.95 16.68
C ALA A 971 -1.43 35.39 16.47
N PHE A 972 -2.43 35.88 17.22
CA PHE A 972 -3.77 36.11 16.63
C PHE A 972 -3.95 37.61 16.36
N GLY A 973 -3.53 38.04 15.18
CA GLY A 973 -3.62 39.43 14.74
C GLY A 973 -3.30 39.58 13.27
N SER A 974 -4.30 39.99 12.49
CA SER A 974 -4.28 40.20 11.02
C SER A 974 -4.49 38.95 10.17
N PHE A 975 -5.74 38.70 9.76
CA PHE A 975 -6.06 38.60 8.32
C PHE A 975 -7.56 38.85 8.08
N ALA A 976 -7.90 40.13 7.91
CA ALA A 976 -9.23 40.57 7.50
C ALA A 976 -9.11 41.76 6.56
N LYS A 977 -8.71 41.51 5.30
CA LYS A 977 -8.85 42.42 4.15
C LYS A 977 -8.39 41.75 2.85
N GLN A 978 -9.35 41.27 2.06
CA GLN A 978 -9.52 41.59 0.62
C GLN A 978 -10.54 40.63 -0.01
N THR A 979 -11.83 40.93 0.19
CA THR A 979 -12.88 40.45 -0.71
C THR A 979 -12.83 41.29 -1.99
N GLY A 980 -12.08 40.80 -2.98
CA GLY A 980 -12.08 41.32 -4.35
C GLY A 980 -13.32 40.84 -5.10
N ARG A 981 -14.11 41.79 -5.62
CA ARG A 981 -15.33 41.55 -6.40
C ARG A 981 -15.03 41.82 -7.87
N MET A 982 -15.40 40.89 -8.76
CA MET A 982 -15.73 41.03 -10.18
C MET A 982 -16.17 39.63 -10.64
N ASP A 983 -17.46 39.37 -10.86
CA ASP A 983 -18.32 39.79 -11.97
C ASP A 983 -18.22 38.84 -13.17
N ALA A 984 -19.37 38.50 -13.76
CA ALA A 984 -19.53 37.48 -14.79
C ALA A 984 -20.00 38.11 -16.12
N GLU A 985 -19.39 37.67 -17.22
CA GLU A 985 -19.80 37.77 -18.63
C GLU A 985 -18.68 37.05 -19.43
N ALA A 986 -18.82 36.44 -20.61
CA ALA A 986 -19.87 35.82 -21.41
C ALA A 986 -19.24 35.61 -22.81
N CYS A 987 -19.68 34.59 -23.56
CA CYS A 987 -19.36 34.31 -24.99
C CYS A 987 -17.94 33.85 -25.39
N GLY A 988 -17.92 32.84 -26.27
CA GLY A 988 -16.73 32.28 -26.93
C GLY A 988 -16.98 30.88 -27.48
N GLU A 989 -17.77 30.77 -28.56
CA GLU A 989 -17.77 29.57 -29.42
C GLU A 989 -16.48 29.52 -30.27
N ASP A 990 -16.31 28.45 -31.05
CA ASP A 990 -15.17 28.02 -31.89
C ASP A 990 -14.27 26.97 -31.18
N GLY A 991 -14.15 25.72 -31.60
CA GLY A 991 -14.68 25.04 -32.79
C GLY A 991 -13.57 24.58 -33.74
N GLU A 992 -12.88 23.48 -33.42
CA GLU A 992 -12.25 22.62 -34.44
C GLU A 992 -11.96 21.21 -33.90
N THR A 993 -12.46 20.20 -34.61
CA THR A 993 -12.27 18.78 -34.33
C THR A 993 -11.11 18.21 -35.14
N ALA A 994 -10.17 17.52 -34.50
CA ALA A 994 -9.17 16.69 -35.18
C ALA A 994 -9.37 15.20 -34.78
N PRO A 995 -9.55 14.28 -35.75
CA PRO A 995 -9.70 12.86 -35.43
C PRO A 995 -8.33 12.21 -35.18
N ILE A 996 -8.17 11.56 -34.02
CA ILE A 996 -7.08 10.63 -33.78
C ILE A 996 -7.56 9.25 -34.26
N ALA A 997 -6.88 8.71 -35.27
CA ALA A 997 -7.11 7.34 -35.72
C ALA A 997 -6.48 6.37 -34.71
N PHE A 998 -7.26 5.41 -34.22
CA PHE A 998 -6.73 4.23 -33.57
C PHE A 998 -6.35 3.20 -34.63
N ALA A 999 -5.18 2.58 -34.47
CA ALA A 999 -4.77 1.45 -35.28
C ALA A 999 -5.35 0.17 -34.67
N ASP A 1000 -5.80 -0.75 -35.53
CA ASP A 1000 -6.15 -2.10 -35.13
C ASP A 1000 -4.87 -2.89 -34.79
N ASP A 1001 -4.80 -3.46 -33.58
CA ASP A 1001 -3.86 -4.53 -33.25
C ASP A 1001 -4.65 -5.81 -32.94
N ASP A 1002 -4.67 -6.72 -33.91
CA ASP A 1002 -5.14 -8.10 -33.76
C ASP A 1002 -4.13 -8.90 -32.90
N GLU A 1003 -4.50 -9.32 -31.68
CA GLU A 1003 -3.83 -10.45 -31.01
C GLU A 1003 -4.80 -11.59 -30.68
N ALA A 1004 -4.40 -12.81 -31.07
CA ALA A 1004 -5.26 -13.98 -31.12
C ALA A 1004 -5.32 -14.74 -29.78
N ILE A 1005 -6.53 -14.93 -29.25
CA ILE A 1005 -6.75 -15.78 -28.07
C ILE A 1005 -6.61 -17.26 -28.47
N VAL A 1006 -5.63 -17.94 -27.87
CA VAL A 1006 -5.40 -19.38 -28.02
C VAL A 1006 -6.37 -20.17 -27.12
N PRO A 1007 -7.17 -21.11 -27.64
CA PRO A 1007 -8.13 -21.85 -26.82
C PRO A 1007 -7.46 -22.92 -25.96
N MET A 1008 -7.64 -22.83 -24.63
CA MET A 1008 -7.24 -23.88 -23.69
C MET A 1008 -8.12 -25.14 -23.86
N LYS A 1009 -7.49 -26.32 -23.82
CA LYS A 1009 -8.19 -27.62 -23.85
C LYS A 1009 -8.66 -28.02 -22.45
N PRO A 1010 -9.83 -28.65 -22.31
CA PRO A 1010 -10.27 -29.19 -21.02
C PRO A 1010 -9.43 -30.40 -20.61
N VAL A 1011 -8.86 -30.37 -19.40
CA VAL A 1011 -8.20 -31.52 -18.78
C VAL A 1011 -9.23 -32.28 -17.95
N SER A 1012 -9.58 -33.49 -18.39
CA SER A 1012 -10.35 -34.43 -17.58
C SER A 1012 -9.46 -35.08 -16.53
N THR A 1013 -9.80 -34.96 -15.24
CA THR A 1013 -9.15 -35.74 -14.18
C THR A 1013 -10.18 -36.42 -13.28
N THR A 1014 -10.12 -37.75 -13.26
CA THR A 1014 -11.02 -38.64 -12.53
C THR A 1014 -10.64 -38.67 -11.05
N TRP A 1015 -11.57 -38.31 -10.15
CA TRP A 1015 -11.34 -38.39 -8.71
C TRP A 1015 -11.16 -39.85 -8.25
N THR A 1016 -10.05 -40.14 -7.58
CA THR A 1016 -9.83 -41.40 -6.84
C THR A 1016 -9.59 -41.07 -5.37
N ILE A 1017 -10.47 -41.56 -4.49
CA ILE A 1017 -10.47 -41.21 -3.07
C ILE A 1017 -9.34 -41.93 -2.32
N GLY A 1018 -8.35 -41.16 -1.84
CA GLY A 1018 -7.32 -41.62 -0.89
C GLY A 1018 -7.63 -41.16 0.54
N LYS A 1019 -7.72 -42.10 1.49
CA LYS A 1019 -7.94 -41.80 2.92
C LYS A 1019 -6.62 -41.57 3.67
N ARG A 1020 -6.73 -40.86 4.81
CA ARG A 1020 -5.78 -40.75 5.95
C ARG A 1020 -4.64 -39.73 5.77
N HIS A 1021 -4.14 -39.07 6.82
CA HIS A 1021 -4.39 -39.20 8.28
C HIS A 1021 -4.34 -37.83 8.97
N LEU A 1022 -4.97 -37.70 10.15
CA LEU A 1022 -4.73 -36.56 11.05
C LEU A 1022 -3.30 -36.60 11.62
N PHE A 1023 -2.67 -35.44 11.72
CA PHE A 1023 -2.12 -34.91 12.98
C PHE A 1023 -2.21 -33.39 12.97
#